data_AF-A0AAV6G4B4-F1
#
_entry.id   AF-A0AAV6G4B4-F1
#
_cell.length_a   1.000
_cell.length_b   1.000
_cell.length_c   1.000
_cell.angle_alpha   90.00
_cell.angle_beta   90.00
_cell.angle_gamma   90.00
#
_symmetry.space_group_name_H-M   'P 1'
#
loop_
_entity.id
_entity.type
_entity.pdbx_description
1 polymer ?
#
loop_
_entity_poly.entity_id
_entity_poly.type
_entity_poly.pdbx_seq_one_letter_code
_entity_poly.pdbx_strand_id
1 'polypeptide(L)'
;MVSRVSLLTPVALLLLLPLAGGVTRTYYIGIREENWDYEPGQEGGEYLKALYRQYTDGFYTTEVPKPSWLGFLGPVIRAQVDDVIVVHLKNFASMPYSIHPHGLFYKKDSEGALYPDNTSGQWKTDDAVPPEHSHTYTWIVQSEFAPAEGDAPCLSWAYHSHVDAPKDIASGLIGPLLTCRKGVLREGSAGPQRSDVGAEFFLMFSVVDENLSWYHNGTDRELDDESNLKHSINGHMSGTLPGLSVCGGARVAWHLMGMGNEADVHSAHFYGHTLLERGHRRDVISVFPATFTTAIMTPMTTGKWMLSCQVNEHFKAGLQAFYQVNTCPSDAPISMETGGMERPYYIRAEEQEWDYGPLGVDTFTGKPLTEPDSDSEVFFAKGGGALGGRYLKARYMRYTDATFTRRHASHSDTHLGILGPVIAAETGDTVVVTFSNSASRTYSIQPHGLQYDKQNEGAEYQDGVSGRGAAVAPGEQFTYRWRVLEGPSPSDPFCQSYLYYSAHDPVKDTNSGLVGPLKICRKGELDQEGKQRAVDKEFFLLFGIFDENLSGYLQDNIRRYGDGNTKPEAESNLMHGVNGRLYGNLQGLEVCVGERVVWHTLGLGSQVDIHGVYFQGNVFRRHGNTRDTLSLFPHTSVTVTMTTHRTGLFSVSCRTTDHFVAGMKQKYNVTACGASTHTPSHTHTPSAHYFLSAEEVDWDYAPDRAWELEKHKEDSYGSVFVQRGDGRIGSRYKKVVFRQYTDASYTTRQPITAQDTHLGILGPILRLQVGDPPELHAICLLSQVQKQQLRVVLHAVVVVRLLCMVLVVCLAHVVRGRPASPNRTELWGADQLEALQLKKAMGGTQGRKGELYTEGPLQPR
;
A
#
# COMPACT_ATOMS: atom_id res chain seq x y z
N MET A 1 -82.77 -18.24 32.63
CA MET A 1 -83.15 -17.31 31.53
C MET A 1 -81.86 -16.54 31.21
N VAL A 2 -81.23 -16.64 30.02
CA VAL A 2 -81.73 -16.34 28.65
C VAL A 2 -82.04 -14.83 28.54
N SER A 3 -81.45 -14.03 27.64
CA SER A 3 -80.71 -14.28 26.36
C SER A 3 -79.23 -13.84 26.43
N ARG A 4 -78.26 -14.44 25.71
CA ARG A 4 -78.02 -14.45 24.23
C ARG A 4 -77.87 -13.05 23.59
N VAL A 5 -76.62 -12.66 23.31
CA VAL A 5 -76.19 -11.82 22.18
C VAL A 5 -74.98 -12.52 21.55
N SER A 6 -74.85 -12.47 20.21
CA SER A 6 -73.94 -13.32 19.43
C SER A 6 -72.56 -12.71 19.20
N LEU A 7 -71.56 -13.55 18.90
CA LEU A 7 -70.26 -13.13 18.38
C LEU A 7 -70.40 -12.47 17.01
N LEU A 8 -69.71 -11.34 16.82
CA LEU A 8 -69.21 -10.87 15.52
C LEU A 8 -67.81 -10.30 15.74
N THR A 9 -66.79 -11.02 15.30
CA THR A 9 -65.41 -10.51 15.26
C THR A 9 -65.24 -9.54 14.09
N PRO A 10 -64.63 -8.36 14.29
CA PRO A 10 -64.24 -7.52 13.17
C PRO A 10 -63.08 -8.19 12.43
N VAL A 11 -63.28 -8.47 11.14
CA VAL A 11 -62.16 -8.86 10.26
C VAL A 11 -61.28 -7.63 10.06
N ALA A 12 -60.20 -7.56 10.83
CA ALA A 12 -59.14 -6.58 10.64
C ALA A 12 -58.39 -6.94 9.34
N LEU A 13 -58.90 -6.44 8.22
CA LEU A 13 -58.24 -6.53 6.92
C LEU A 13 -56.94 -5.72 7.00
N LEU A 14 -55.82 -6.40 7.30
CA LEU A 14 -54.49 -5.82 7.16
C LEU A 14 -54.25 -5.53 5.68
N LEU A 15 -54.60 -4.31 5.27
CA LEU A 15 -54.07 -3.72 4.06
C LEU A 15 -52.55 -3.69 4.20
N LEU A 16 -51.88 -4.50 3.37
CA LEU A 16 -50.46 -4.35 3.08
C LEU A 16 -50.26 -3.00 2.40
N LEU A 17 -50.10 -1.96 3.22
CA LEU A 17 -49.56 -0.68 2.78
C LEU A 17 -48.18 -0.96 2.16
N PRO A 18 -47.95 -0.64 0.89
CA PRO A 18 -46.65 -0.85 0.28
C PRO A 18 -45.63 0.03 0.99
N LEU A 19 -44.52 -0.56 1.45
CA LEU A 19 -43.36 0.21 1.90
C LEU A 19 -42.86 1.08 0.74
N ALA A 20 -42.53 2.33 1.03
CA ALA A 20 -42.68 3.40 0.06
C ALA A 20 -41.52 3.52 -0.95
N GLY A 21 -41.74 3.03 -2.17
CA GLY A 21 -41.06 3.54 -3.36
C GLY A 21 -39.68 2.94 -3.68
N GLY A 22 -39.52 1.64 -3.50
CA GLY A 22 -38.46 0.82 -4.10
C GLY A 22 -39.02 -0.19 -5.12
N VAL A 23 -38.15 -0.78 -5.95
CA VAL A 23 -38.53 -1.74 -7.00
C VAL A 23 -37.86 -3.10 -6.74
N THR A 24 -38.58 -4.20 -6.99
CA THR A 24 -37.98 -5.54 -6.99
C THR A 24 -37.25 -5.80 -8.31
N ARG A 25 -35.95 -6.10 -8.24
CA ARG A 25 -35.08 -6.40 -9.38
C ARG A 25 -34.73 -7.88 -9.39
N THR A 26 -35.23 -8.60 -10.38
CA THR A 26 -34.99 -10.05 -10.52
C THR A 26 -33.84 -10.31 -11.49
N TYR A 27 -32.87 -11.12 -11.07
CA TYR A 27 -31.76 -11.62 -11.87
C TYR A 27 -31.78 -13.15 -11.88
N TYR A 28 -31.64 -13.74 -13.06
CA TYR A 28 -31.43 -15.18 -13.23
C TYR A 28 -29.95 -15.40 -13.55
N ILE A 29 -29.22 -16.10 -12.68
CA ILE A 29 -27.78 -16.31 -12.82
C ILE A 29 -27.48 -17.80 -12.83
N GLY A 30 -26.80 -18.26 -13.87
CA GLY A 30 -26.21 -19.60 -13.92
C GLY A 30 -24.73 -19.54 -13.59
N ILE A 31 -24.23 -20.54 -12.86
CA ILE A 31 -22.79 -20.85 -12.78
C ILE A 31 -22.49 -21.90 -13.85
N ARG A 32 -21.52 -21.65 -14.73
CA ARG A 32 -21.08 -22.62 -15.77
C ARG A 32 -19.57 -22.77 -15.78
N GLU A 33 -19.13 -23.96 -16.19
CA GLU A 33 -17.75 -24.27 -16.52
C GLU A 33 -17.46 -23.90 -17.98
N GLU A 34 -16.46 -23.05 -18.19
CA GLU A 34 -16.02 -22.55 -19.49
C GLU A 34 -14.49 -22.46 -19.50
N ASN A 35 -13.85 -22.78 -20.62
CA ASN A 35 -12.45 -22.42 -20.82
C ASN A 35 -12.33 -20.90 -20.98
N TRP A 36 -11.33 -20.32 -20.34
CA TRP A 36 -11.00 -18.90 -20.40
C TRP A 36 -9.55 -18.72 -20.85
N ASP A 37 -9.35 -17.91 -21.89
CA ASP A 37 -8.02 -17.57 -22.41
C ASP A 37 -7.63 -16.17 -21.93
N TYR A 38 -6.56 -16.10 -21.12
CA TYR A 38 -6.04 -14.85 -20.55
C TYR A 38 -5.30 -13.99 -21.58
N GLU A 39 -4.76 -14.58 -22.65
CA GLU A 39 -4.06 -13.86 -23.72
C GLU A 39 -4.35 -14.47 -25.10
N PRO A 40 -5.53 -14.19 -25.69
CA PRO A 40 -6.02 -14.80 -26.91
C PRO A 40 -5.02 -14.84 -28.07
N GLY A 41 -4.47 -16.03 -28.31
CA GLY A 41 -3.49 -16.31 -29.36
C GLY A 41 -2.10 -16.73 -28.90
N GLN A 42 -1.84 -16.82 -27.58
CA GLN A 42 -0.64 -17.47 -27.03
C GLN A 42 -0.90 -18.93 -26.62
N GLU A 43 0.10 -19.80 -26.76
CA GLU A 43 0.01 -21.19 -26.26
C GLU A 43 0.14 -21.20 -24.73
N GLY A 44 -0.74 -21.92 -24.03
CA GLY A 44 -0.75 -22.00 -22.56
C GLY A 44 -1.55 -20.88 -21.84
N GLY A 45 -2.32 -20.06 -22.57
CA GLY A 45 -3.18 -19.04 -21.99
C GLY A 45 -4.56 -19.53 -21.47
N GLU A 46 -4.96 -20.76 -21.83
CA GLU A 46 -6.33 -21.28 -21.64
C GLU A 46 -6.49 -22.16 -20.38
N TYR A 47 -7.41 -21.78 -19.49
CA TYR A 47 -7.69 -22.47 -18.21
C TYR A 47 -9.20 -22.72 -18.03
N LEU A 48 -9.58 -23.83 -17.39
CA LEU A 48 -10.99 -24.12 -17.07
C LEU A 48 -11.46 -23.31 -15.86
N LYS A 49 -12.58 -22.60 -16.00
CA LYS A 49 -13.09 -21.65 -15.00
C LYS A 49 -14.59 -21.82 -14.73
N ALA A 50 -15.01 -21.62 -13.48
CA ALA A 50 -16.40 -21.48 -13.10
C ALA A 50 -16.79 -20.00 -13.17
N LEU A 51 -17.74 -19.65 -14.05
CA LEU A 51 -18.08 -18.26 -14.35
C LEU A 51 -19.59 -18.03 -14.22
N TYR A 52 -19.97 -16.84 -13.73
CA TYR A 52 -21.36 -16.41 -13.65
C TYR A 52 -21.86 -15.94 -15.03
N ARG A 53 -23.07 -16.35 -15.42
CA ARG A 53 -23.76 -15.96 -16.67
C ARG A 53 -25.20 -15.54 -16.36
N GLN A 54 -25.66 -14.43 -16.95
CA GLN A 54 -27.04 -13.95 -16.75
C GLN A 54 -27.99 -14.54 -17.78
N TYR A 55 -29.21 -14.88 -17.37
CA TYR A 55 -30.27 -15.38 -18.25
C TYR A 55 -31.48 -14.46 -18.24
N THR A 56 -32.30 -14.56 -19.29
CA THR A 56 -33.55 -13.79 -19.43
C THR A 56 -34.61 -14.19 -18.41
N ASP A 57 -34.61 -15.46 -18.00
CA ASP A 57 -35.66 -16.08 -17.20
C ASP A 57 -35.15 -17.37 -16.49
N GLY A 58 -36.03 -17.96 -15.68
CA GLY A 58 -35.76 -19.18 -14.91
C GLY A 58 -35.72 -20.48 -15.72
N PHE A 59 -35.81 -20.45 -17.05
CA PHE A 59 -35.52 -21.62 -17.90
C PHE A 59 -34.02 -21.73 -18.22
N TYR A 60 -33.23 -20.67 -18.02
CA TYR A 60 -31.77 -20.63 -18.24
C TYR A 60 -31.36 -21.04 -19.68
N THR A 61 -32.21 -20.76 -20.67
CA THR A 61 -32.00 -21.12 -22.09
C THR A 61 -31.37 -20.00 -22.92
N THR A 62 -31.68 -18.74 -22.62
CA THR A 62 -31.22 -17.57 -23.36
C THR A 62 -30.39 -16.68 -22.45
N GLU A 63 -29.10 -16.57 -22.75
CA GLU A 63 -28.16 -15.71 -22.02
C GLU A 63 -28.39 -14.23 -22.37
N VAL A 64 -28.19 -13.33 -21.41
CA VAL A 64 -28.14 -11.88 -21.60
C VAL A 64 -26.69 -11.48 -21.93
N PRO A 65 -26.39 -10.96 -23.14
CA PRO A 65 -25.01 -10.70 -23.54
C PRO A 65 -24.29 -9.69 -22.65
N LYS A 66 -23.15 -10.08 -22.10
CA LYS A 66 -22.25 -9.19 -21.35
C LYS A 66 -21.41 -8.31 -22.29
N PRO A 67 -21.13 -7.05 -21.92
CA PRO A 67 -20.11 -6.23 -22.61
C PRO A 67 -18.73 -6.90 -22.59
N SER A 68 -17.98 -6.80 -23.69
CA SER A 68 -16.68 -7.47 -23.85
C SER A 68 -15.65 -7.07 -22.79
N TRP A 69 -15.72 -5.83 -22.31
CA TRP A 69 -14.79 -5.29 -21.31
C TRP A 69 -14.99 -5.89 -19.91
N LEU A 70 -16.05 -6.64 -19.63
CA LEU A 70 -16.17 -7.41 -18.38
C LEU A 70 -15.23 -8.62 -18.34
N GLY A 71 -14.64 -9.03 -19.46
CA GLY A 71 -13.78 -10.20 -19.53
C GLY A 71 -14.48 -11.44 -18.94
N PHE A 72 -13.85 -12.11 -17.98
CA PHE A 72 -14.45 -13.29 -17.35
C PHE A 72 -15.61 -12.99 -16.38
N LEU A 73 -15.72 -11.75 -15.88
CA LEU A 73 -16.57 -11.37 -14.75
C LEU A 73 -18.05 -11.68 -14.96
N GLY A 74 -18.75 -11.87 -13.84
CA GLY A 74 -20.20 -11.97 -13.80
C GLY A 74 -20.95 -10.71 -14.27
N PRO A 75 -22.26 -10.83 -14.52
CA PRO A 75 -23.14 -9.71 -14.88
C PRO A 75 -23.16 -8.59 -13.84
N VAL A 76 -23.29 -7.34 -14.29
CA VAL A 76 -23.40 -6.19 -13.38
C VAL A 76 -24.77 -6.13 -12.70
N ILE A 77 -24.83 -6.50 -11.43
CA ILE A 77 -26.02 -6.31 -10.58
C ILE A 77 -26.08 -4.82 -10.19
N ARG A 78 -27.22 -4.16 -10.44
CA ARG A 78 -27.43 -2.74 -10.09
C ARG A 78 -28.74 -2.55 -9.35
N ALA A 79 -28.71 -1.74 -8.30
CA ALA A 79 -29.91 -1.33 -7.56
C ALA A 79 -29.75 0.09 -7.02
N GLN A 80 -30.87 0.76 -6.74
CA GLN A 80 -30.89 2.02 -5.98
C GLN A 80 -31.48 1.79 -4.58
N VAL A 81 -31.34 2.78 -3.69
CA VAL A 81 -31.94 2.76 -2.34
C VAL A 81 -33.41 2.33 -2.37
N ASP A 82 -33.78 1.51 -1.39
CA ASP A 82 -35.07 0.82 -1.18
C ASP A 82 -35.44 -0.26 -2.22
N ASP A 83 -34.66 -0.47 -3.28
CA ASP A 83 -34.86 -1.62 -4.17
C ASP A 83 -34.55 -2.94 -3.44
N VAL A 84 -35.23 -4.00 -3.86
CA VAL A 84 -35.02 -5.38 -3.39
C VAL A 84 -34.46 -6.20 -4.55
N ILE A 85 -33.27 -6.76 -4.39
CA ILE A 85 -32.64 -7.63 -5.39
C ILE A 85 -33.04 -9.08 -5.09
N VAL A 86 -33.51 -9.79 -6.12
CA VAL A 86 -33.82 -11.22 -6.06
C VAL A 86 -32.95 -11.93 -7.08
N VAL A 87 -31.99 -12.73 -6.63
CA VAL A 87 -31.13 -13.53 -7.50
C VAL A 87 -31.58 -14.99 -7.44
N HIS A 88 -32.11 -15.49 -8.55
CA HIS A 88 -32.30 -16.91 -8.76
C HIS A 88 -30.99 -17.49 -9.30
N LEU A 89 -30.26 -18.20 -8.45
CA LEU A 89 -29.02 -18.88 -8.82
C LEU A 89 -29.33 -20.32 -9.23
N LYS A 90 -28.80 -20.79 -10.35
CA LYS A 90 -28.65 -22.23 -10.63
C LYS A 90 -27.18 -22.59 -10.84
N ASN A 91 -26.73 -23.66 -10.20
CA ASN A 91 -25.39 -24.20 -10.39
C ASN A 91 -25.41 -25.29 -11.49
N PHE A 92 -24.64 -25.11 -12.56
CA PHE A 92 -24.39 -26.10 -13.62
C PHE A 92 -22.92 -26.60 -13.64
N ALA A 93 -22.09 -26.15 -12.71
CA ALA A 93 -20.71 -26.62 -12.55
C ALA A 93 -20.66 -27.93 -11.74
N SER A 94 -19.52 -28.62 -11.81
CA SER A 94 -19.23 -29.87 -11.09
C SER A 94 -19.04 -29.70 -9.57
N MET A 95 -18.73 -28.48 -9.12
CA MET A 95 -18.44 -28.15 -7.72
C MET A 95 -19.59 -27.40 -7.04
N PRO A 96 -19.78 -27.55 -5.71
CA PRO A 96 -20.76 -26.77 -4.96
C PRO A 96 -20.29 -25.32 -4.80
N TYR A 97 -21.15 -24.37 -5.12
CA TYR A 97 -20.85 -22.94 -5.13
C TYR A 97 -22.03 -22.11 -4.62
N SER A 98 -21.82 -20.83 -4.31
CA SER A 98 -22.84 -19.92 -3.78
C SER A 98 -22.84 -18.55 -4.49
N ILE A 99 -23.55 -17.57 -3.93
CA ILE A 99 -23.38 -16.16 -4.29
C ILE A 99 -23.57 -15.27 -3.04
N HIS A 100 -22.55 -14.50 -2.70
CA HIS A 100 -22.44 -13.66 -1.51
C HIS A 100 -22.24 -12.19 -1.92
N PRO A 101 -23.06 -11.23 -1.45
CA PRO A 101 -22.97 -9.82 -1.84
C PRO A 101 -22.17 -8.97 -0.84
N HIS A 102 -21.37 -8.04 -1.34
CA HIS A 102 -20.85 -6.93 -0.53
C HIS A 102 -21.80 -5.73 -0.57
N GLY A 103 -21.86 -4.95 0.52
CA GLY A 103 -22.58 -3.68 0.59
C GLY A 103 -24.12 -3.76 0.61
N LEU A 104 -24.71 -4.92 0.90
CA LEU A 104 -26.16 -5.15 0.92
C LEU A 104 -26.64 -5.83 2.21
N PHE A 105 -27.94 -5.73 2.48
CA PHE A 105 -28.58 -6.40 3.61
C PHE A 105 -29.27 -7.67 3.18
N TYR A 106 -29.02 -8.74 3.92
CA TYR A 106 -29.58 -10.07 3.69
C TYR A 106 -29.96 -10.72 5.03
N LYS A 107 -30.57 -11.90 4.93
CA LYS A 107 -30.80 -12.83 6.05
C LYS A 107 -29.88 -14.04 5.89
N LYS A 108 -29.81 -14.90 6.91
CA LYS A 108 -29.06 -16.18 6.89
C LYS A 108 -29.67 -17.28 6.00
N ASP A 109 -30.64 -16.97 5.15
CA ASP A 109 -31.14 -17.78 4.04
C ASP A 109 -30.84 -17.12 2.67
N SER A 110 -29.95 -16.12 2.66
CA SER A 110 -29.54 -15.33 1.50
C SER A 110 -28.15 -14.68 1.66
N GLU A 111 -27.32 -15.16 2.60
CA GLU A 111 -25.94 -14.68 2.79
C GLU A 111 -24.98 -15.37 1.82
N GLY A 112 -25.15 -16.68 1.62
CA GLY A 112 -24.33 -17.45 0.68
C GLY A 112 -22.89 -17.70 1.10
N ALA A 113 -22.57 -17.72 2.40
CA ALA A 113 -21.21 -17.92 2.90
C ALA A 113 -21.13 -19.04 3.94
N LEU A 114 -20.36 -20.10 3.64
CA LEU A 114 -20.27 -21.29 4.49
C LEU A 114 -19.28 -21.11 5.65
N TYR A 115 -19.80 -20.92 6.86
CA TYR A 115 -19.01 -20.91 8.10
C TYR A 115 -19.82 -21.33 9.35
N PRO A 116 -19.15 -21.64 10.48
CA PRO A 116 -19.81 -21.90 11.76
C PRO A 116 -20.42 -20.60 12.33
N ASP A 117 -21.75 -20.52 12.23
CA ASP A 117 -22.59 -19.37 12.59
C ASP A 117 -23.77 -19.76 13.50
N ASN A 118 -23.84 -21.03 13.91
CA ASN A 118 -24.92 -21.64 14.71
C ASN A 118 -26.31 -21.63 14.03
N THR A 119 -26.37 -21.59 12.69
CA THR A 119 -27.60 -21.77 11.91
C THR A 119 -27.75 -23.22 11.40
N SER A 120 -28.96 -23.61 10.96
CA SER A 120 -29.24 -24.98 10.48
C SER A 120 -30.47 -25.08 9.58
N GLY A 121 -30.59 -26.18 8.85
CA GLY A 121 -31.74 -26.49 8.01
C GLY A 121 -31.83 -25.56 6.79
N GLN A 122 -32.97 -24.88 6.62
CA GLN A 122 -33.18 -23.92 5.52
C GLN A 122 -32.19 -22.73 5.56
N TRP A 123 -31.69 -22.37 6.74
CA TRP A 123 -30.72 -21.28 6.95
C TRP A 123 -29.27 -21.69 6.62
N LYS A 124 -29.11 -22.73 5.78
CA LYS A 124 -27.84 -23.30 5.31
C LYS A 124 -27.93 -23.77 3.84
N THR A 125 -29.03 -23.49 3.12
CA THR A 125 -29.20 -23.89 1.71
C THR A 125 -28.67 -22.85 0.72
N ASP A 126 -28.41 -21.64 1.19
CA ASP A 126 -27.72 -20.56 0.49
C ASP A 126 -26.19 -20.68 0.57
N ASP A 127 -25.67 -21.10 1.73
CA ASP A 127 -24.23 -21.23 2.04
C ASP A 127 -23.44 -22.02 0.98
N ALA A 128 -24.02 -23.08 0.40
CA ALA A 128 -23.44 -23.85 -0.70
C ALA A 128 -24.53 -24.55 -1.53
N VAL A 129 -24.67 -24.18 -2.81
CA VAL A 129 -25.64 -24.76 -3.76
C VAL A 129 -24.96 -25.89 -4.55
N PRO A 130 -25.40 -27.17 -4.41
CA PRO A 130 -24.79 -28.29 -5.12
C PRO A 130 -24.98 -28.22 -6.65
N PRO A 131 -24.19 -28.97 -7.43
CA PRO A 131 -24.41 -29.17 -8.86
C PRO A 131 -25.86 -29.51 -9.21
N GLU A 132 -26.36 -28.96 -10.32
CA GLU A 132 -27.74 -29.01 -10.82
C GLU A 132 -28.83 -28.40 -9.91
N HIS A 133 -28.50 -27.95 -8.70
CA HIS A 133 -29.46 -27.32 -7.77
C HIS A 133 -29.55 -25.81 -7.97
N SER A 134 -30.58 -25.21 -7.37
CA SER A 134 -30.86 -23.77 -7.45
C SER A 134 -31.30 -23.21 -6.10
N HIS A 135 -30.84 -22.00 -5.76
CA HIS A 135 -31.31 -21.24 -4.59
C HIS A 135 -31.79 -19.84 -4.99
N THR A 136 -32.59 -19.19 -4.15
CA THR A 136 -33.06 -17.81 -4.40
C THR A 136 -32.63 -16.90 -3.27
N TYR A 137 -31.73 -15.96 -3.58
CA TYR A 137 -31.17 -14.99 -2.66
C TYR A 137 -31.98 -13.69 -2.71
N THR A 138 -32.33 -13.14 -1.55
CA THR A 138 -33.04 -11.85 -1.43
C THR A 138 -32.21 -10.84 -0.65
N TRP A 139 -31.86 -9.74 -1.30
CA TRP A 139 -31.03 -8.68 -0.75
C TRP A 139 -31.74 -7.31 -0.81
N ILE A 140 -31.44 -6.41 0.12
CA ILE A 140 -32.14 -5.12 0.28
C ILE A 140 -31.13 -3.98 0.33
N VAL A 141 -31.37 -2.92 -0.45
CA VAL A 141 -30.59 -1.67 -0.39
C VAL A 141 -31.18 -0.72 0.66
N GLN A 142 -30.79 -0.88 1.93
CA GLN A 142 -31.34 -0.06 3.01
C GLN A 142 -30.92 1.42 2.93
N SER A 143 -31.84 2.33 3.30
CA SER A 143 -31.65 3.78 3.27
C SER A 143 -30.52 4.28 4.17
N GLU A 144 -30.23 3.58 5.25
CA GLU A 144 -29.23 3.94 6.26
C GLU A 144 -27.80 3.72 5.75
N PHE A 145 -27.65 2.96 4.65
CA PHE A 145 -26.39 2.57 4.02
C PHE A 145 -26.36 2.98 2.54
N ALA A 146 -27.24 3.92 2.15
CA ALA A 146 -27.16 4.64 0.89
C ALA A 146 -25.82 5.38 0.74
N PRO A 147 -25.33 5.65 -0.49
CA PRO A 147 -24.15 6.48 -0.71
C PRO A 147 -24.31 7.86 -0.03
N ALA A 148 -23.54 8.10 1.03
CA ALA A 148 -23.61 9.29 1.87
C ALA A 148 -23.21 10.55 1.09
N GLU A 149 -23.48 11.76 1.59
CA GLU A 149 -23.38 13.01 0.80
C GLU A 149 -22.04 13.18 0.04
N GLY A 150 -20.92 12.84 0.68
CA GLY A 150 -19.57 12.91 0.09
C GLY A 150 -19.16 11.72 -0.80
N ASP A 151 -19.97 10.67 -0.88
CA ASP A 151 -19.73 9.53 -1.77
C ASP A 151 -20.12 9.84 -3.23
N ALA A 152 -19.67 8.99 -4.15
CA ALA A 152 -20.16 8.98 -5.52
C ALA A 152 -21.68 8.68 -5.59
N PRO A 153 -22.40 9.10 -6.66
CA PRO A 153 -23.83 8.83 -6.81
C PRO A 153 -24.21 7.34 -6.79
N CYS A 154 -23.23 6.46 -7.07
CA CYS A 154 -23.30 5.03 -6.84
C CYS A 154 -21.97 4.52 -6.27
N LEU A 155 -22.02 3.54 -5.36
CA LEU A 155 -20.87 2.84 -4.78
C LEU A 155 -20.63 1.50 -5.48
N SER A 156 -19.36 1.24 -5.83
CA SER A 156 -18.85 -0.06 -6.27
C SER A 156 -18.84 -1.07 -5.13
N TRP A 157 -19.27 -2.29 -5.41
CA TRP A 157 -19.12 -3.50 -4.58
C TRP A 157 -18.83 -4.69 -5.51
N ALA A 158 -18.60 -5.87 -4.93
CA ALA A 158 -18.60 -7.13 -5.66
C ALA A 158 -19.61 -8.12 -5.06
N TYR A 159 -19.86 -9.19 -5.80
CA TYR A 159 -20.40 -10.44 -5.29
C TYR A 159 -19.51 -11.60 -5.75
N HIS A 160 -19.44 -12.68 -4.98
CA HIS A 160 -18.62 -13.84 -5.32
C HIS A 160 -19.18 -15.13 -4.68
N SER A 161 -18.69 -16.30 -5.08
CA SER A 161 -18.97 -17.53 -4.33
C SER A 161 -18.12 -17.58 -3.06
N HIS A 162 -18.67 -18.17 -2.00
CA HIS A 162 -18.11 -18.11 -0.65
C HIS A 162 -18.25 -19.46 0.07
N VAL A 163 -18.05 -20.56 -0.66
CA VAL A 163 -17.90 -21.92 -0.09
C VAL A 163 -16.46 -22.08 0.41
N ASP A 164 -15.49 -21.85 -0.47
CA ASP A 164 -14.08 -21.59 -0.11
C ASP A 164 -13.62 -20.35 -0.91
N ALA A 165 -13.97 -19.16 -0.43
CA ALA A 165 -13.93 -17.91 -1.21
C ALA A 165 -12.62 -17.66 -2.01
N PRO A 166 -11.40 -17.91 -1.48
CA PRO A 166 -10.18 -17.77 -2.28
C PRO A 166 -10.14 -18.69 -3.51
N LYS A 167 -10.52 -19.96 -3.36
CA LYS A 167 -10.56 -20.94 -4.47
C LYS A 167 -11.70 -20.67 -5.44
N ASP A 168 -12.86 -20.31 -4.90
CA ASP A 168 -14.05 -19.95 -5.68
C ASP A 168 -13.77 -18.74 -6.58
N ILE A 169 -13.11 -17.71 -6.05
CA ILE A 169 -12.69 -16.51 -6.79
C ILE A 169 -11.55 -16.83 -7.77
N ALA A 170 -10.55 -17.61 -7.36
CA ALA A 170 -9.48 -18.08 -8.25
C ALA A 170 -10.04 -18.86 -9.44
N SER A 171 -11.03 -19.72 -9.23
CA SER A 171 -11.78 -20.41 -10.28
C SER A 171 -12.65 -19.49 -11.14
N GLY A 172 -12.86 -18.23 -10.77
CA GLY A 172 -13.51 -17.19 -11.58
C GLY A 172 -14.87 -16.69 -11.09
N LEU A 173 -15.38 -17.16 -9.94
CA LEU A 173 -16.71 -16.78 -9.44
C LEU A 173 -16.72 -15.45 -8.70
N ILE A 174 -16.56 -14.37 -9.47
CA ILE A 174 -16.72 -12.99 -9.02
C ILE A 174 -17.45 -12.14 -10.08
N GLY A 175 -18.27 -11.19 -9.61
CA GLY A 175 -18.97 -10.22 -10.44
C GLY A 175 -19.18 -8.87 -9.73
N PRO A 176 -19.36 -7.78 -10.48
CA PRO A 176 -19.53 -6.45 -9.90
C PRO A 176 -20.97 -6.19 -9.44
N LEU A 177 -21.10 -5.45 -8.34
CA LEU A 177 -22.38 -5.01 -7.78
C LEU A 177 -22.36 -3.49 -7.60
N LEU A 178 -23.48 -2.83 -7.86
CA LEU A 178 -23.59 -1.36 -7.81
C LEU A 178 -24.81 -0.94 -7.00
N THR A 179 -24.60 -0.08 -5.99
CA THR A 179 -25.67 0.53 -5.18
C THR A 179 -25.72 2.04 -5.42
N CYS A 180 -26.88 2.57 -5.79
CA CYS A 180 -27.05 3.96 -6.22
C CYS A 180 -28.00 4.76 -5.32
N ARG A 181 -27.82 6.08 -5.25
CA ARG A 181 -28.86 7.00 -4.74
C ARG A 181 -30.10 6.93 -5.65
N LYS A 182 -31.30 7.19 -5.09
CA LYS A 182 -32.56 7.16 -5.86
C LYS A 182 -32.50 8.11 -7.07
N GLY A 183 -33.01 7.65 -8.21
CA GLY A 183 -33.13 8.44 -9.44
C GLY A 183 -31.85 8.60 -10.28
N VAL A 184 -30.71 8.05 -9.83
CA VAL A 184 -29.47 7.99 -10.64
C VAL A 184 -29.61 6.94 -11.75
N LEU A 185 -30.21 5.79 -11.43
CA LEU A 185 -30.52 4.72 -12.38
C LEU A 185 -31.80 5.05 -13.17
N ARG A 186 -31.82 4.65 -14.44
CA ARG A 186 -33.01 4.61 -15.31
C ARG A 186 -33.08 3.25 -15.99
N GLU A 187 -34.29 2.77 -16.26
CA GLU A 187 -34.47 1.54 -17.02
C GLU A 187 -34.16 1.78 -18.51
N GLY A 188 -33.18 1.07 -19.04
CA GLY A 188 -32.84 1.00 -20.46
C GLY A 188 -33.27 -0.33 -21.08
N SER A 189 -32.97 -0.52 -22.37
CA SER A 189 -33.32 -1.75 -23.11
C SER A 189 -32.55 -3.01 -22.65
N ALA A 190 -31.54 -2.84 -21.78
CA ALA A 190 -30.76 -3.92 -21.16
C ALA A 190 -30.85 -3.88 -19.61
N GLY A 191 -31.96 -3.36 -19.07
CA GLY A 191 -32.15 -3.17 -17.63
C GLY A 191 -31.63 -1.82 -17.12
N PRO A 192 -31.41 -1.66 -15.80
CA PRO A 192 -31.02 -0.39 -15.20
C PRO A 192 -29.63 0.06 -15.66
N GLN A 193 -29.50 1.35 -15.98
CA GLN A 193 -28.26 2.03 -16.36
C GLN A 193 -28.14 3.38 -15.64
N ARG A 194 -26.92 3.84 -15.37
CA ARG A 194 -26.70 5.19 -14.82
C ARG A 194 -27.06 6.25 -15.84
N SER A 195 -27.64 7.35 -15.36
CA SER A 195 -28.04 8.51 -16.20
C SER A 195 -27.22 9.78 -15.95
N ASP A 196 -26.22 9.74 -15.08
CA ASP A 196 -25.33 10.88 -14.77
C ASP A 196 -23.99 10.85 -15.53
N VAL A 197 -23.65 9.75 -16.19
CA VAL A 197 -22.41 9.53 -16.94
C VAL A 197 -22.70 9.04 -18.37
N GLY A 198 -21.80 9.31 -19.31
CA GLY A 198 -21.91 8.85 -20.70
C GLY A 198 -21.37 7.43 -20.92
N ALA A 199 -20.54 6.93 -20.00
CA ALA A 199 -20.06 5.55 -19.96
C ALA A 199 -19.74 5.13 -18.52
N GLU A 200 -19.83 3.83 -18.24
CA GLU A 200 -19.35 3.20 -17.02
C GLU A 200 -18.61 1.91 -17.35
N PHE A 201 -17.52 1.63 -16.61
CA PHE A 201 -16.74 0.39 -16.73
C PHE A 201 -16.43 -0.16 -15.34
N PHE A 202 -16.37 -1.49 -15.22
CA PHE A 202 -15.95 -2.19 -14.01
C PHE A 202 -14.64 -2.91 -14.29
N LEU A 203 -13.63 -2.71 -13.46
CA LEU A 203 -12.27 -3.23 -13.64
C LEU A 203 -11.77 -3.86 -12.35
N MET A 204 -11.53 -5.16 -12.39
CA MET A 204 -10.84 -5.94 -11.37
C MET A 204 -9.36 -6.05 -11.73
N PHE A 205 -8.50 -5.56 -10.85
CA PHE A 205 -7.06 -5.79 -10.89
C PHE A 205 -6.76 -7.00 -10.00
N SER A 206 -6.12 -8.03 -10.55
CA SER A 206 -5.92 -9.29 -9.84
C SER A 206 -4.76 -10.10 -10.42
N VAL A 207 -3.94 -10.67 -9.54
CA VAL A 207 -3.06 -11.80 -9.83
C VAL A 207 -3.89 -13.08 -9.62
N VAL A 208 -4.52 -13.57 -10.69
CA VAL A 208 -5.39 -14.74 -10.59
C VAL A 208 -4.52 -15.99 -10.52
N ASP A 209 -4.38 -16.53 -9.30
CA ASP A 209 -3.61 -17.72 -9.01
C ASP A 209 -4.38 -19.00 -9.38
N GLU A 210 -4.08 -19.57 -10.55
CA GLU A 210 -4.71 -20.81 -11.00
C GLU A 210 -4.23 -22.05 -10.23
N ASN A 211 -3.22 -21.96 -9.36
CA ASN A 211 -2.86 -23.05 -8.44
C ASN A 211 -3.90 -23.20 -7.30
N LEU A 212 -4.63 -22.13 -6.96
CA LEU A 212 -5.74 -22.14 -5.99
C LEU A 212 -7.09 -22.54 -6.62
N SER A 213 -7.18 -22.61 -7.94
CA SER A 213 -8.42 -22.94 -8.65
C SER A 213 -8.84 -24.39 -8.41
N TRP A 214 -10.13 -24.63 -8.18
CA TRP A 214 -10.72 -25.98 -8.07
C TRP A 214 -10.48 -26.87 -9.30
N TYR A 215 -10.11 -26.29 -10.44
CA TYR A 215 -9.84 -26.99 -11.70
C TYR A 215 -8.35 -27.35 -11.90
N HIS A 216 -7.49 -27.01 -10.94
CA HIS A 216 -6.09 -27.37 -10.94
C HIS A 216 -5.90 -28.87 -10.66
N ASN A 217 -5.61 -29.66 -11.70
CA ASN A 217 -5.44 -31.12 -11.62
C ASN A 217 -4.00 -31.57 -11.31
N GLY A 218 -3.20 -30.73 -10.63
CA GLY A 218 -1.79 -30.99 -10.34
C GLY A 218 -1.55 -32.28 -9.54
N THR A 219 -0.89 -33.25 -10.15
CA THR A 219 -0.38 -34.45 -9.45
C THR A 219 0.95 -34.21 -8.73
N ASP A 220 1.68 -33.18 -9.16
CA ASP A 220 2.92 -32.73 -8.53
C ASP A 220 2.62 -31.74 -7.41
N ARG A 221 3.41 -31.82 -6.33
CA ARG A 221 3.18 -31.08 -5.07
C ARG A 221 3.95 -29.76 -4.98
N GLU A 222 4.41 -29.25 -6.12
CA GLU A 222 5.09 -27.96 -6.21
C GLU A 222 4.03 -26.86 -6.34
N LEU A 223 3.51 -26.43 -5.19
CA LEU A 223 2.42 -25.46 -5.00
C LEU A 223 2.80 -24.00 -5.35
N ASP A 224 3.73 -23.80 -6.29
CA ASP A 224 4.47 -22.54 -6.48
C ASP A 224 4.89 -22.32 -7.95
N ASP A 225 4.07 -22.78 -8.90
CA ASP A 225 4.27 -22.49 -10.33
C ASP A 225 3.80 -21.07 -10.65
N GLU A 226 4.75 -20.14 -10.61
CA GLU A 226 4.66 -18.74 -11.06
C GLU A 226 3.98 -18.58 -12.43
N SER A 227 4.09 -19.55 -13.34
CA SER A 227 3.45 -19.45 -14.66
C SER A 227 1.91 -19.49 -14.60
N ASN A 228 1.35 -20.00 -13.50
CA ASN A 228 -0.09 -20.02 -13.23
C ASN A 228 -0.62 -18.72 -12.58
N LEU A 229 0.24 -17.73 -12.28
CA LEU A 229 -0.15 -16.44 -11.70
C LEU A 229 -0.54 -15.41 -12.76
N LYS A 230 -1.84 -15.33 -13.07
CA LYS A 230 -2.37 -14.54 -14.21
C LYS A 230 -2.64 -13.08 -13.82
N HIS A 231 -1.58 -12.27 -13.92
CA HIS A 231 -1.55 -10.84 -13.64
C HIS A 231 -2.43 -10.03 -14.62
N SER A 232 -3.71 -9.86 -14.32
CA SER A 232 -4.73 -9.50 -15.29
C SER A 232 -5.65 -8.34 -14.87
N ILE A 233 -6.34 -7.75 -15.87
CA ILE A 233 -7.50 -6.88 -15.67
C ILE A 233 -8.72 -7.60 -16.23
N ASN A 234 -9.71 -7.90 -15.38
CA ASN A 234 -10.91 -8.68 -15.73
C ASN A 234 -10.62 -10.06 -16.38
N GLY A 235 -9.47 -10.67 -16.06
CA GLY A 235 -9.03 -11.92 -16.69
C GLY A 235 -8.32 -11.74 -18.04
N HIS A 236 -7.98 -10.52 -18.46
CA HIS A 236 -7.17 -10.25 -19.65
C HIS A 236 -5.76 -9.74 -19.28
N MET A 237 -4.74 -10.29 -19.94
CA MET A 237 -3.33 -9.92 -19.80
C MET A 237 -2.80 -9.19 -21.04
N SER A 238 -1.60 -8.63 -20.95
CA SER A 238 -0.76 -8.13 -22.07
C SER A 238 -1.45 -7.13 -23.01
N GLY A 239 -2.38 -6.32 -22.49
CA GLY A 239 -3.10 -5.32 -23.27
C GLY A 239 -4.31 -5.85 -24.05
N THR A 240 -4.72 -7.12 -23.87
CA THR A 240 -5.78 -7.76 -24.68
C THR A 240 -7.21 -7.32 -24.34
N LEU A 241 -7.44 -6.68 -23.18
CA LEU A 241 -8.77 -6.29 -22.68
C LEU A 241 -9.59 -5.46 -23.70
N PRO A 242 -10.70 -5.99 -24.26
CA PRO A 242 -11.38 -5.36 -25.39
C PRO A 242 -12.57 -4.48 -25.00
N GLY A 243 -12.74 -3.35 -25.69
CA GLY A 243 -14.00 -2.58 -25.69
C GLY A 243 -14.07 -1.40 -24.71
N LEU A 244 -12.96 -1.01 -24.07
CA LEU A 244 -12.86 0.25 -23.34
C LEU A 244 -12.81 1.43 -24.32
N SER A 245 -13.96 2.00 -24.67
CA SER A 245 -14.08 3.07 -25.68
C SER A 245 -15.02 4.18 -25.20
N VAL A 246 -14.58 5.43 -25.30
CA VAL A 246 -15.25 6.62 -24.74
C VAL A 246 -15.21 7.81 -25.70
N CYS A 247 -16.17 8.73 -25.55
CA CYS A 247 -16.12 10.06 -26.18
C CYS A 247 -15.24 11.01 -25.36
N GLY A 248 -14.50 11.89 -26.03
CA GLY A 248 -13.89 13.06 -25.40
C GLY A 248 -14.95 13.98 -24.77
N GLY A 249 -14.60 14.67 -23.69
CA GLY A 249 -15.50 15.59 -22.96
C GLY A 249 -16.65 14.92 -22.19
N ALA A 250 -16.91 13.63 -22.37
CA ALA A 250 -17.96 12.91 -21.65
C ALA A 250 -17.54 12.54 -20.22
N ARG A 251 -18.46 12.60 -19.26
CA ARG A 251 -18.22 12.04 -17.91
C ARG A 251 -18.20 10.51 -17.98
N VAL A 252 -17.15 9.88 -17.47
CA VAL A 252 -16.96 8.43 -17.42
C VAL A 252 -16.85 7.99 -15.96
N ALA A 253 -17.54 6.91 -15.58
CA ALA A 253 -17.36 6.25 -14.29
C ALA A 253 -16.46 5.02 -14.41
N TRP A 254 -15.40 4.98 -13.60
CA TRP A 254 -14.51 3.83 -13.46
C TRP A 254 -14.74 3.20 -12.09
N HIS A 255 -15.34 2.02 -12.09
CA HIS A 255 -15.60 1.21 -10.90
C HIS A 255 -14.44 0.23 -10.73
N LEU A 256 -13.51 0.54 -9.83
CA LEU A 256 -12.27 -0.22 -9.65
C LEU A 256 -12.37 -1.14 -8.45
N MET A 257 -11.86 -2.35 -8.59
CA MET A 257 -11.69 -3.29 -7.49
C MET A 257 -10.37 -4.06 -7.54
N GLY A 258 -9.82 -4.39 -6.38
CA GLY A 258 -8.66 -5.29 -6.24
C GLY A 258 -9.11 -6.63 -5.66
N MET A 259 -8.50 -7.74 -6.11
CA MET A 259 -8.85 -9.07 -5.62
C MET A 259 -7.68 -10.06 -5.73
N GLY A 260 -7.47 -10.89 -4.72
CA GLY A 260 -6.41 -11.90 -4.69
C GLY A 260 -5.78 -12.05 -3.29
N ASN A 261 -4.45 -12.12 -3.22
CA ASN A 261 -3.67 -12.46 -2.02
C ASN A 261 -2.72 -11.32 -1.58
N GLU A 262 -1.63 -11.63 -0.88
CA GLU A 262 -0.65 -10.65 -0.38
C GLU A 262 0.16 -9.94 -1.50
N ALA A 263 0.24 -10.53 -2.70
CA ALA A 263 0.86 -9.94 -3.89
C ALA A 263 0.00 -8.84 -4.55
N ASP A 264 -1.30 -8.80 -4.27
CA ASP A 264 -2.29 -7.92 -4.95
C ASP A 264 -2.27 -6.46 -4.46
N VAL A 265 -1.08 -5.89 -4.33
CA VAL A 265 -0.84 -4.46 -4.17
C VAL A 265 -0.92 -3.80 -5.55
N HIS A 266 -2.11 -3.50 -6.04
CA HIS A 266 -2.26 -2.87 -7.36
C HIS A 266 -2.19 -1.36 -7.26
N SER A 267 -1.62 -0.70 -8.27
CA SER A 267 -1.60 0.77 -8.41
C SER A 267 -1.95 1.16 -9.85
N ALA A 268 -3.25 1.27 -10.12
CA ALA A 268 -3.85 1.47 -11.42
C ALA A 268 -3.67 2.91 -11.93
N HIS A 269 -2.96 3.09 -13.04
CA HIS A 269 -2.60 4.39 -13.62
C HIS A 269 -3.22 4.59 -15.00
N PHE A 270 -3.91 5.71 -15.20
CA PHE A 270 -4.53 6.10 -16.47
C PHE A 270 -3.67 7.12 -17.22
N TYR A 271 -2.94 6.69 -18.24
CA TYR A 271 -1.99 7.55 -18.96
C TYR A 271 -2.71 8.72 -19.65
N GLY A 272 -2.08 9.90 -19.64
CA GLY A 272 -2.59 11.13 -20.27
C GLY A 272 -3.76 11.83 -19.58
N HIS A 273 -4.30 11.26 -18.50
CA HIS A 273 -5.55 11.71 -17.89
C HIS A 273 -5.50 11.74 -16.35
N THR A 274 -6.49 12.41 -15.77
CA THR A 274 -6.71 12.42 -14.32
C THR A 274 -8.17 12.16 -14.00
N LEU A 275 -8.45 11.84 -12.74
CA LEU A 275 -9.76 11.41 -12.27
C LEU A 275 -10.03 11.94 -10.85
N LEU A 276 -11.30 11.88 -10.43
CA LEU A 276 -11.75 12.26 -9.10
C LEU A 276 -12.20 11.02 -8.33
N GLU A 277 -11.48 10.67 -7.27
CA GLU A 277 -11.76 9.57 -6.33
C GLU A 277 -12.17 10.19 -4.99
N ARG A 278 -13.40 9.92 -4.51
CA ARG A 278 -13.97 10.51 -3.27
C ARG A 278 -13.82 12.04 -3.20
N GLY A 279 -13.95 12.71 -4.35
CA GLY A 279 -13.80 14.16 -4.50
C GLY A 279 -12.36 14.67 -4.59
N HIS A 280 -11.35 13.81 -4.45
CA HIS A 280 -9.92 14.14 -4.55
C HIS A 280 -9.35 13.86 -5.94
N ARG A 281 -8.46 14.73 -6.43
CA ARG A 281 -7.82 14.59 -7.74
C ARG A 281 -6.66 13.58 -7.69
N ARG A 282 -6.75 12.52 -8.49
CA ARG A 282 -5.75 11.44 -8.64
C ARG A 282 -5.54 11.10 -10.11
N ASP A 283 -4.57 10.25 -10.39
CA ASP A 283 -4.21 9.67 -11.69
C ASP A 283 -3.81 8.19 -11.52
N VAL A 284 -3.16 7.88 -10.40
CA VAL A 284 -2.99 6.53 -9.83
C VAL A 284 -4.00 6.29 -8.71
N ILE A 285 -4.64 5.12 -8.72
CA ILE A 285 -5.44 4.59 -7.59
C ILE A 285 -4.86 3.25 -7.17
N SER A 286 -4.52 3.10 -5.89
CA SER A 286 -4.16 1.78 -5.34
C SER A 286 -5.40 0.98 -4.91
N VAL A 287 -5.43 -0.30 -5.26
CA VAL A 287 -6.46 -1.26 -4.84
C VAL A 287 -5.81 -2.55 -4.35
N PHE A 288 -6.39 -3.13 -3.31
CA PHE A 288 -5.93 -4.33 -2.60
C PHE A 288 -7.07 -5.37 -2.59
N PRO A 289 -6.87 -6.62 -2.13
CA PRO A 289 -7.97 -7.58 -2.00
C PRO A 289 -9.21 -7.01 -1.31
N ALA A 290 -10.37 -7.17 -1.97
CA ALA A 290 -11.67 -6.60 -1.56
C ALA A 290 -11.71 -5.07 -1.36
N THR A 291 -10.77 -4.33 -1.96
CA THR A 291 -10.89 -2.86 -2.08
C THR A 291 -11.86 -2.53 -3.19
N PHE A 292 -12.89 -1.74 -2.89
CA PHE A 292 -13.84 -1.23 -3.89
C PHE A 292 -13.80 0.31 -3.90
N THR A 293 -13.70 0.92 -5.09
CA THR A 293 -13.84 2.38 -5.22
C THR A 293 -14.47 2.80 -6.56
N THR A 294 -14.88 4.06 -6.64
CA THR A 294 -15.50 4.68 -7.82
C THR A 294 -14.77 5.99 -8.14
N ALA A 295 -14.21 6.07 -9.33
CA ALA A 295 -13.57 7.27 -9.85
C ALA A 295 -14.38 7.87 -11.00
N ILE A 296 -14.38 9.20 -11.11
CA ILE A 296 -15.00 9.92 -12.22
C ILE A 296 -13.91 10.60 -13.06
N MET A 297 -13.91 10.34 -14.36
CA MET A 297 -13.00 10.94 -15.34
C MET A 297 -13.79 11.79 -16.35
N THR A 298 -13.13 12.75 -16.98
CA THR A 298 -13.61 13.43 -18.19
C THR A 298 -12.44 13.51 -19.17
N PRO A 299 -12.31 12.57 -20.11
CA PRO A 299 -11.12 12.47 -20.95
C PRO A 299 -11.12 13.59 -21.99
N MET A 300 -9.97 14.24 -22.18
CA MET A 300 -9.83 15.48 -22.95
C MET A 300 -8.90 15.34 -24.16
N THR A 301 -8.02 14.34 -24.17
CA THR A 301 -7.07 14.10 -25.26
C THR A 301 -7.40 12.80 -26.00
N THR A 302 -7.66 12.92 -27.30
CA THR A 302 -8.05 11.79 -28.17
C THR A 302 -6.86 10.88 -28.48
N GLY A 303 -7.06 9.56 -28.41
CA GLY A 303 -6.02 8.56 -28.67
C GLY A 303 -6.31 7.22 -28.00
N LYS A 304 -5.44 6.23 -28.27
CA LYS A 304 -5.39 4.96 -27.54
C LYS A 304 -4.42 5.09 -26.37
N TRP A 305 -4.91 5.02 -25.15
CA TRP A 305 -4.17 5.29 -23.93
C TRP A 305 -3.91 4.01 -23.13
N MET A 306 -2.73 3.90 -22.55
CA MET A 306 -2.38 2.80 -21.63
C MET A 306 -3.14 2.94 -20.30
N LEU A 307 -3.56 1.80 -19.77
CA LEU A 307 -4.03 1.61 -18.40
C LEU A 307 -3.30 0.41 -17.82
N SER A 308 -2.52 0.59 -16.76
CA SER A 308 -1.73 -0.51 -16.18
C SER A 308 -1.58 -0.40 -14.67
N CYS A 309 -1.21 -1.51 -14.03
CA CYS A 309 -0.60 -1.45 -12.71
C CYS A 309 0.83 -0.91 -12.83
N GLN A 310 1.22 0.03 -11.96
CA GLN A 310 2.57 0.60 -11.89
C GLN A 310 3.46 -0.08 -10.83
N VAL A 311 3.11 -1.29 -10.41
CA VAL A 311 3.99 -2.14 -9.60
C VAL A 311 4.96 -2.88 -10.50
N ASN A 312 6.25 -2.87 -10.12
CA ASN A 312 7.36 -3.38 -10.95
C ASN A 312 7.14 -4.79 -11.50
N GLU A 313 6.60 -5.70 -10.69
CA GLU A 313 6.40 -7.11 -11.04
C GLU A 313 5.17 -7.25 -11.95
N HIS A 314 4.04 -6.68 -11.53
CA HIS A 314 2.78 -6.73 -12.27
C HIS A 314 2.88 -6.06 -13.65
N PHE A 315 3.62 -4.96 -13.76
CA PHE A 315 3.85 -4.27 -15.03
C PHE A 315 4.63 -5.15 -16.01
N LYS A 316 5.67 -5.86 -15.54
CA LYS A 316 6.45 -6.82 -16.35
C LYS A 316 5.63 -8.06 -16.72
N ALA A 317 4.80 -8.55 -15.80
CA ALA A 317 3.92 -9.70 -15.98
C ALA A 317 2.68 -9.41 -16.86
N GLY A 318 2.60 -8.23 -17.48
CA GLY A 318 1.57 -7.91 -18.46
C GLY A 318 0.25 -7.38 -17.88
N LEU A 319 0.23 -6.87 -16.64
CA LEU A 319 -0.98 -6.26 -16.05
C LEU A 319 -1.27 -4.87 -16.67
N GLN A 320 -1.76 -4.93 -17.91
CA GLN A 320 -1.89 -3.82 -18.85
C GLN A 320 -3.16 -3.98 -19.69
N ALA A 321 -3.79 -2.85 -20.01
CA ALA A 321 -4.96 -2.72 -20.88
C ALA A 321 -4.88 -1.39 -21.66
N PHE A 322 -5.77 -1.21 -22.63
CA PHE A 322 -5.88 0.05 -23.36
C PHE A 322 -7.31 0.60 -23.31
N TYR A 323 -7.45 1.92 -23.26
CA TYR A 323 -8.72 2.60 -23.44
C TYR A 323 -8.64 3.65 -24.56
N GLN A 324 -9.70 3.75 -25.35
CA GLN A 324 -9.76 4.56 -26.56
C GLN A 324 -10.64 5.81 -26.36
N VAL A 325 -10.05 6.99 -26.52
CA VAL A 325 -10.76 8.28 -26.46
C VAL A 325 -10.99 8.82 -27.88
N ASN A 326 -12.25 8.88 -28.29
CA ASN A 326 -12.68 9.27 -29.64
C ASN A 326 -13.30 10.67 -29.68
N THR A 327 -13.28 11.31 -30.86
CA THR A 327 -14.11 12.49 -31.15
C THR A 327 -15.56 12.07 -31.39
N CYS A 328 -16.53 12.80 -30.83
CA CYS A 328 -17.95 12.48 -30.96
C CYS A 328 -18.78 13.67 -31.51
N PRO A 329 -19.97 13.43 -32.13
CA PRO A 329 -20.74 14.50 -32.78
C PRO A 329 -21.38 15.52 -31.82
N SER A 330 -21.33 15.26 -30.51
CA SER A 330 -21.80 16.12 -29.43
C SER A 330 -20.86 17.29 -29.13
N ASP A 331 -19.64 17.26 -29.64
CA ASP A 331 -18.51 17.92 -29.01
C ASP A 331 -18.42 19.37 -29.48
N ALA A 332 -19.11 20.26 -28.76
CA ALA A 332 -18.80 21.68 -28.82
C ALA A 332 -17.31 21.87 -28.47
N PRO A 333 -16.50 22.54 -29.31
CA PRO A 333 -15.06 22.62 -29.09
C PRO A 333 -14.78 23.32 -27.76
N ILE A 334 -14.30 22.56 -26.78
CA ILE A 334 -14.08 23.06 -25.43
C ILE A 334 -13.02 24.14 -25.51
N SER A 335 -13.45 25.39 -25.26
CA SER A 335 -12.61 26.59 -25.24
C SER A 335 -11.63 26.52 -24.07
N MET A 336 -10.52 25.82 -24.25
CA MET A 336 -9.42 25.77 -23.29
C MET A 336 -8.97 27.21 -22.99
N GLU A 337 -9.00 27.62 -21.71
CA GLU A 337 -8.49 28.94 -21.32
C GLU A 337 -6.99 29.03 -21.60
N THR A 338 -6.61 29.76 -22.63
CA THR A 338 -5.23 30.04 -23.05
C THR A 338 -4.54 31.08 -22.14
N GLY A 339 -4.90 31.10 -20.86
CA GLY A 339 -4.54 32.11 -19.85
C GLY A 339 -3.66 31.60 -18.71
N GLY A 340 -2.84 30.58 -18.97
CA GLY A 340 -1.72 30.15 -18.12
C GLY A 340 -0.37 30.47 -18.75
N MET A 341 0.71 30.24 -18.02
CA MET A 341 2.09 30.54 -18.44
C MET A 341 2.79 29.29 -19.01
N GLU A 342 3.73 29.50 -19.94
CA GLU A 342 4.71 28.46 -20.27
C GLU A 342 5.81 28.44 -19.20
N ARG A 343 6.08 27.26 -18.63
CA ARG A 343 7.13 27.05 -17.62
C ARG A 343 8.26 26.20 -18.19
N PRO A 344 9.39 26.80 -18.61
CA PRO A 344 10.50 26.07 -19.21
C PRO A 344 11.38 25.39 -18.15
N TYR A 345 11.69 24.12 -18.40
CA TYR A 345 12.62 23.31 -17.62
C TYR A 345 13.67 22.68 -18.55
N TYR A 346 14.94 22.87 -18.20
CA TYR A 346 16.07 22.23 -18.88
C TYR A 346 16.57 21.11 -17.98
N ILE A 347 16.32 19.86 -18.38
CA ILE A 347 16.65 18.66 -17.58
C ILE A 347 17.57 17.76 -18.39
N ARG A 348 18.64 17.26 -17.77
CA ARG A 348 19.56 16.30 -18.40
C ARG A 348 19.61 15.00 -17.61
N ALA A 349 19.59 13.86 -18.29
CA ALA A 349 19.96 12.57 -17.69
C ALA A 349 21.49 12.44 -17.71
N GLU A 350 22.09 12.29 -16.53
CA GLU A 350 23.54 12.17 -16.34
C GLU A 350 23.88 10.96 -15.46
N GLU A 351 25.04 10.34 -15.71
CA GLU A 351 25.55 9.26 -14.87
C GLU A 351 26.34 9.78 -13.68
N GLN A 352 26.10 9.19 -12.50
CA GLN A 352 26.70 9.60 -11.22
C GLN A 352 27.02 8.37 -10.35
N GLU A 353 28.18 8.34 -9.69
CA GLU A 353 28.40 7.47 -8.52
C GLU A 353 27.51 7.95 -7.38
N TRP A 354 26.60 7.09 -6.96
CA TRP A 354 25.70 7.26 -5.85
C TRP A 354 26.21 6.49 -4.63
N ASP A 355 26.10 7.09 -3.45
CA ASP A 355 26.47 6.50 -2.16
C ASP A 355 25.22 6.51 -1.27
N TYR A 356 24.77 5.33 -0.84
CA TYR A 356 23.53 5.21 -0.05
C TYR A 356 23.72 5.60 1.43
N GLY A 357 24.96 5.69 1.91
CA GLY A 357 25.32 5.98 3.31
C GLY A 357 26.57 6.85 3.44
N PRO A 358 26.59 8.08 2.89
CA PRO A 358 27.80 8.91 2.73
C PRO A 358 28.48 9.36 4.04
N LEU A 359 27.87 9.15 5.21
CA LEU A 359 28.50 9.38 6.51
C LEU A 359 29.25 8.14 7.05
N GLY A 360 29.08 6.97 6.40
CA GLY A 360 29.67 5.69 6.82
C GLY A 360 29.08 5.09 8.10
N VAL A 361 28.08 5.74 8.70
CA VAL A 361 27.46 5.37 9.99
C VAL A 361 25.93 5.34 9.89
N ASP A 362 25.31 4.46 10.69
CA ASP A 362 23.90 4.62 11.04
C ASP A 362 23.80 5.74 12.07
N THR A 363 23.14 6.83 11.72
CA THR A 363 23.07 7.97 12.63
C THR A 363 22.16 7.70 13.83
N PHE A 364 21.31 6.67 13.81
CA PHE A 364 20.42 6.32 14.93
C PHE A 364 21.14 5.62 16.07
N THR A 365 21.98 4.62 15.78
CA THR A 365 22.81 3.90 16.76
C THR A 365 24.18 4.54 16.98
N GLY A 366 24.71 5.26 15.99
CA GLY A 366 26.07 5.81 15.99
C GLY A 366 27.16 4.79 15.62
N LYS A 367 26.77 3.60 15.13
CA LYS A 367 27.69 2.56 14.67
C LYS A 367 28.12 2.74 13.20
N PRO A 368 29.25 2.19 12.76
CA PRO A 368 29.55 2.01 11.34
C PRO A 368 28.44 1.22 10.63
N LEU A 369 28.20 1.50 9.35
CA LEU A 369 27.25 0.71 8.54
C LEU A 369 27.77 -0.71 8.27
N THR A 370 29.08 -0.91 8.31
CA THR A 370 29.76 -2.20 8.18
C THR A 370 30.19 -2.76 9.55
N GLU A 371 29.38 -2.56 10.59
CA GLU A 371 29.57 -3.23 11.88
C GLU A 371 29.18 -4.72 11.73
N PRO A 372 30.02 -5.68 12.13
CA PRO A 372 29.67 -7.10 12.10
C PRO A 372 28.40 -7.44 12.89
N ASP A 373 27.64 -8.41 12.38
CA ASP A 373 26.37 -8.89 12.95
C ASP A 373 25.32 -7.77 13.09
N SER A 374 25.31 -6.78 12.19
CA SER A 374 24.35 -5.67 12.19
C SER A 374 23.42 -5.66 10.98
N ASP A 375 22.20 -5.17 11.16
CA ASP A 375 21.19 -5.03 10.10
C ASP A 375 21.71 -4.27 8.86
N SER A 376 22.65 -3.34 9.06
CA SER A 376 23.26 -2.54 7.98
C SER A 376 24.38 -3.26 7.23
N GLU A 377 24.96 -4.32 7.79
CA GLU A 377 26.10 -5.01 7.18
C GLU A 377 25.75 -5.59 5.80
N VAL A 378 24.55 -6.19 5.67
CA VAL A 378 24.02 -6.81 4.44
C VAL A 378 24.11 -5.88 3.22
N PHE A 379 23.81 -4.59 3.41
CA PHE A 379 23.74 -3.59 2.33
C PHE A 379 25.03 -2.79 2.15
N PHE A 380 25.95 -2.81 3.12
CA PHE A 380 27.15 -1.94 3.14
C PHE A 380 28.49 -2.68 3.14
N ALA A 381 28.53 -3.96 3.49
CA ALA A 381 29.72 -4.81 3.41
C ALA A 381 30.16 -5.05 1.95
N LYS A 382 31.35 -5.64 1.78
CA LYS A 382 31.94 -5.95 0.47
C LYS A 382 32.58 -7.33 0.46
N GLY A 383 32.43 -8.04 -0.66
CA GLY A 383 32.91 -9.41 -0.85
C GLY A 383 31.82 -10.44 -0.60
N GLY A 384 32.09 -11.71 -0.92
CA GLY A 384 31.12 -12.81 -0.81
C GLY A 384 30.00 -12.81 -1.88
N GLY A 385 29.72 -11.64 -2.45
CA GLY A 385 28.66 -11.38 -3.42
C GLY A 385 28.18 -9.93 -3.34
N ALA A 386 28.33 -9.29 -2.17
CA ALA A 386 27.92 -7.92 -1.92
C ALA A 386 28.83 -6.88 -2.60
N LEU A 387 28.20 -5.93 -3.29
CA LEU A 387 28.85 -4.77 -3.91
C LEU A 387 29.07 -3.63 -2.90
N GLY A 388 28.32 -3.61 -1.79
CA GLY A 388 28.29 -2.55 -0.78
C GLY A 388 27.61 -1.28 -1.28
N GLY A 389 27.39 -0.31 -0.40
CA GLY A 389 26.47 0.83 -0.61
C GLY A 389 26.87 1.90 -1.66
N ARG A 390 27.59 1.56 -2.74
CA ARG A 390 27.93 2.48 -3.84
C ARG A 390 27.68 1.88 -5.23
N TYR A 391 27.00 2.66 -6.06
CA TYR A 391 26.50 2.22 -7.37
C TYR A 391 26.57 3.38 -8.37
N LEU A 392 26.86 3.08 -9.64
CA LEU A 392 26.56 3.97 -10.74
C LEU A 392 25.04 3.99 -10.97
N LYS A 393 24.50 5.20 -11.07
CA LYS A 393 23.09 5.48 -11.31
C LYS A 393 22.93 6.57 -12.38
N ALA A 394 21.78 6.63 -13.03
CA ALA A 394 21.38 7.76 -13.88
C ALA A 394 20.47 8.70 -13.07
N ARG A 395 20.66 10.01 -13.23
CA ARG A 395 19.92 11.03 -12.50
C ARG A 395 19.51 12.21 -13.38
N TYR A 396 18.32 12.74 -13.13
CA TYR A 396 17.85 14.00 -13.72
C TYR A 396 18.49 15.22 -13.04
N MET A 397 19.18 16.05 -13.81
CA MET A 397 19.87 17.25 -13.34
C MET A 397 19.29 18.51 -14.01
N ARG A 398 18.95 19.55 -13.23
CA ARG A 398 18.43 20.82 -13.76
C ARG A 398 19.54 21.73 -14.26
N TYR A 399 19.30 22.33 -15.42
CA TYR A 399 20.12 23.37 -16.02
C TYR A 399 19.36 24.69 -16.11
N THR A 400 20.11 25.77 -16.33
CA THR A 400 19.56 27.14 -16.42
C THR A 400 19.04 27.49 -17.82
N ASP A 401 19.55 26.84 -18.87
CA ASP A 401 19.16 27.05 -20.26
C ASP A 401 19.45 25.80 -21.13
N ALA A 402 19.03 25.86 -22.41
CA ALA A 402 19.20 24.80 -23.41
C ALA A 402 20.65 24.58 -23.89
N THR A 403 21.64 25.35 -23.42
CA THR A 403 23.06 25.01 -23.64
C THR A 403 23.50 23.86 -22.73
N PHE A 404 22.78 23.64 -21.62
CA PHE A 404 23.12 22.66 -20.58
C PHE A 404 24.58 22.79 -20.09
N THR A 405 25.08 24.02 -19.98
CA THR A 405 26.43 24.32 -19.47
C THR A 405 26.42 24.62 -17.97
N ARG A 406 25.48 25.46 -17.51
CA ARG A 406 25.35 25.88 -16.11
C ARG A 406 24.19 25.17 -15.41
N ARG A 407 24.52 24.26 -14.50
CA ARG A 407 23.56 23.61 -13.58
C ARG A 407 22.81 24.66 -12.74
N HIS A 408 21.53 24.42 -12.49
CA HIS A 408 20.69 25.22 -11.62
C HIS A 408 20.88 24.78 -10.17
N ALA A 409 21.69 25.52 -9.40
CA ALA A 409 21.94 25.23 -8.00
C ALA A 409 20.96 25.99 -7.08
N SER A 410 20.16 25.27 -6.30
CA SER A 410 19.42 25.83 -5.16
C SER A 410 19.87 25.18 -3.85
N HIS A 411 19.95 25.96 -2.78
CA HIS A 411 20.32 25.49 -1.45
C HIS A 411 19.15 24.83 -0.69
N SER A 412 17.91 24.94 -1.19
CA SER A 412 16.75 24.17 -0.69
C SER A 412 16.85 22.68 -0.99
N ASP A 413 17.58 22.32 -2.04
CA ASP A 413 17.43 21.06 -2.74
C ASP A 413 18.31 19.93 -2.17
N THR A 414 19.11 20.21 -1.13
CA THR A 414 19.97 19.23 -0.43
C THR A 414 19.19 17.99 0.00
N HIS A 415 17.93 18.18 0.41
CA HIS A 415 17.07 17.10 0.86
C HIS A 415 16.56 16.18 -0.27
N LEU A 416 16.59 16.60 -1.53
CA LEU A 416 16.08 15.80 -2.66
C LEU A 416 16.88 14.50 -2.88
N GLY A 417 18.12 14.45 -2.41
CA GLY A 417 18.95 13.24 -2.52
C GLY A 417 19.14 12.81 -3.97
N ILE A 418 18.67 11.61 -4.31
CA ILE A 418 18.74 11.05 -5.67
C ILE A 418 17.74 11.70 -6.63
N LEU A 419 16.65 12.27 -6.12
CA LEU A 419 15.55 12.77 -6.95
C LEU A 419 16.02 13.80 -7.98
N GLY A 420 15.32 13.82 -9.11
CA GLY A 420 15.36 14.94 -10.05
C GLY A 420 14.88 16.27 -9.43
N PRO A 421 15.05 17.38 -10.16
CA PRO A 421 14.53 18.69 -9.74
C PRO A 421 13.00 18.72 -9.60
N VAL A 422 12.50 19.60 -8.72
CA VAL A 422 11.06 19.88 -8.64
C VAL A 422 10.60 20.58 -9.92
N ILE A 423 9.70 19.94 -10.66
CA ILE A 423 8.86 20.59 -11.68
C ILE A 423 7.62 21.14 -10.96
N ALA A 424 7.25 22.40 -11.21
CA ALA A 424 6.14 23.06 -10.53
C ALA A 424 5.28 23.87 -11.50
N ALA A 425 3.96 23.75 -11.42
CA ALA A 425 3.02 24.45 -12.29
C ALA A 425 1.66 24.71 -11.62
N GLU A 426 0.88 25.63 -12.18
CA GLU A 426 -0.50 25.93 -11.77
C GLU A 426 -1.53 25.43 -12.80
N THR A 427 -2.79 25.36 -12.38
CA THR A 427 -3.92 25.02 -13.25
C THR A 427 -4.05 26.02 -14.42
N GLY A 428 -3.97 25.52 -15.64
CA GLY A 428 -3.96 26.28 -16.89
C GLY A 428 -2.57 26.48 -17.52
N ASP A 429 -1.48 26.22 -16.79
CA ASP A 429 -0.11 26.37 -17.32
C ASP A 429 0.26 25.29 -18.35
N THR A 430 1.32 25.55 -19.12
CA THR A 430 1.98 24.55 -19.97
C THR A 430 3.42 24.33 -19.48
N VAL A 431 3.72 23.11 -19.06
CA VAL A 431 5.08 22.70 -18.68
C VAL A 431 5.85 22.36 -19.96
N VAL A 432 7.03 22.95 -20.13
CA VAL A 432 7.88 22.74 -21.31
C VAL A 432 9.21 22.17 -20.84
N VAL A 433 9.46 20.88 -21.06
CA VAL A 433 10.68 20.21 -20.61
C VAL A 433 11.58 19.91 -21.79
N THR A 434 12.62 20.72 -21.99
CA THR A 434 13.72 20.37 -22.90
C THR A 434 14.63 19.38 -22.17
N PHE A 435 14.57 18.13 -22.60
CA PHE A 435 15.35 17.01 -22.09
C PHE A 435 16.59 16.79 -22.96
N SER A 436 17.74 16.59 -22.33
CA SER A 436 18.97 16.10 -22.97
C SER A 436 19.37 14.77 -22.35
N ASN A 437 19.65 13.77 -23.18
CA ASN A 437 20.26 12.53 -22.69
C ASN A 437 21.79 12.62 -22.80
N SER A 438 22.49 12.42 -21.69
CA SER A 438 23.96 12.37 -21.65
C SER A 438 24.48 11.17 -20.83
N ALA A 439 23.62 10.18 -20.64
CA ALA A 439 23.97 8.86 -20.14
C ALA A 439 24.21 7.87 -21.30
N SER A 440 24.72 6.67 -21.00
CA SER A 440 25.05 5.63 -21.98
C SER A 440 23.85 4.83 -22.51
N ARG A 441 22.62 5.11 -22.03
CA ARG A 441 21.39 4.33 -22.29
C ARG A 441 20.28 5.25 -22.78
N THR A 442 19.37 4.73 -23.60
CA THR A 442 18.16 5.42 -24.05
C THR A 442 17.22 5.64 -22.87
N TYR A 443 16.64 6.83 -22.76
CA TYR A 443 15.73 7.22 -21.66
C TYR A 443 14.66 8.19 -22.17
N SER A 444 13.64 8.46 -21.37
CA SER A 444 12.56 9.41 -21.67
C SER A 444 12.23 10.30 -20.45
N ILE A 445 11.16 11.09 -20.53
CA ILE A 445 10.46 11.64 -19.37
C ILE A 445 8.94 11.49 -19.57
N GLN A 446 8.31 10.76 -18.67
CA GLN A 446 6.87 10.57 -18.53
C GLN A 446 6.38 11.26 -17.25
N PRO A 447 5.38 12.17 -17.32
CA PRO A 447 4.76 12.76 -16.14
C PRO A 447 3.60 11.92 -15.60
N HIS A 448 3.38 11.98 -14.29
CA HIS A 448 2.09 11.72 -13.66
C HIS A 448 1.22 12.98 -13.62
N GLY A 449 -0.10 12.82 -13.44
CA GLY A 449 -1.03 13.92 -13.14
C GLY A 449 -1.20 15.02 -14.20
N LEU A 450 -0.70 14.86 -15.43
CA LEU A 450 -0.75 15.87 -16.50
C LEU A 450 -1.41 15.36 -17.77
N GLN A 451 -2.02 16.27 -18.52
CA GLN A 451 -2.60 15.99 -19.83
C GLN A 451 -1.62 16.38 -20.95
N TYR A 452 -1.48 15.50 -21.93
CA TYR A 452 -0.55 15.68 -23.05
C TYR A 452 -1.08 15.01 -24.31
N ASP A 453 -0.50 15.34 -25.47
CA ASP A 453 -0.78 14.63 -26.73
C ASP A 453 0.24 13.51 -26.98
N LYS A 454 -0.07 12.62 -27.91
CA LYS A 454 0.74 11.43 -28.23
C LYS A 454 2.14 11.71 -28.78
N GLN A 455 2.46 12.94 -29.17
CA GLN A 455 3.82 13.32 -29.57
C GLN A 455 4.68 13.70 -28.35
N ASN A 456 4.03 13.99 -27.21
CA ASN A 456 4.65 14.44 -25.96
C ASN A 456 4.55 13.41 -24.83
N GLU A 457 4.14 12.17 -25.14
CA GLU A 457 4.17 11.02 -24.24
C GLU A 457 5.62 10.50 -24.06
N GLY A 458 5.94 10.04 -22.84
CA GLY A 458 7.26 9.51 -22.49
C GLY A 458 7.36 7.99 -22.47
N ALA A 459 6.29 7.27 -22.81
CA ALA A 459 6.22 5.81 -22.82
C ALA A 459 5.95 5.28 -24.24
N GLU A 460 6.56 4.16 -24.62
CA GLU A 460 6.39 3.53 -25.93
C GLU A 460 5.46 2.32 -25.83
N TYR A 461 4.40 2.28 -26.64
CA TYR A 461 3.48 1.14 -26.73
C TYR A 461 2.74 1.12 -28.08
N GLN A 462 2.04 0.02 -28.39
CA GLN A 462 1.36 -0.16 -29.68
C GLN A 462 0.06 0.66 -29.81
N ASP A 463 0.18 1.97 -29.98
CA ASP A 463 -0.92 2.91 -30.23
C ASP A 463 -1.00 3.45 -31.67
N GLY A 464 0.05 3.25 -32.46
CA GLY A 464 0.19 3.75 -33.84
C GLY A 464 0.93 5.08 -33.98
N VAL A 465 1.47 5.65 -32.90
CA VAL A 465 2.19 6.93 -32.89
C VAL A 465 3.63 6.72 -32.39
N SER A 466 4.60 6.72 -33.32
CA SER A 466 6.03 6.70 -32.95
C SER A 466 6.47 8.08 -32.45
N GLY A 467 6.36 8.31 -31.14
CA GLY A 467 6.78 9.54 -30.47
C GLY A 467 8.26 9.52 -30.11
N ARG A 468 9.06 10.42 -30.69
CA ARG A 468 10.50 10.55 -30.36
C ARG A 468 10.80 10.86 -28.88
N GLY A 469 9.80 11.33 -28.12
CA GLY A 469 9.91 11.53 -26.67
C GLY A 469 9.97 10.23 -25.88
N ALA A 470 9.44 9.12 -26.38
CA ALA A 470 9.41 7.85 -25.64
C ALA A 470 10.77 7.11 -25.60
N ALA A 471 11.69 7.47 -26.49
CA ALA A 471 13.00 6.81 -26.62
C ALA A 471 14.09 7.81 -27.06
N VAL A 472 14.54 8.68 -26.16
CA VAL A 472 15.59 9.67 -26.44
C VAL A 472 16.97 9.02 -26.28
N ALA A 473 17.65 8.76 -27.39
CA ALA A 473 18.93 8.05 -27.42
C ALA A 473 20.09 8.86 -26.80
N PRO A 474 21.20 8.21 -26.38
CA PRO A 474 22.40 8.87 -25.88
C PRO A 474 22.90 10.01 -26.78
N GLY A 475 23.04 11.21 -26.22
CA GLY A 475 23.47 12.42 -26.93
C GLY A 475 22.33 13.20 -27.62
N GLU A 476 21.13 12.64 -27.73
CA GLU A 476 19.98 13.35 -28.30
C GLU A 476 19.31 14.31 -27.30
N GLN A 477 18.38 15.12 -27.83
CA GLN A 477 17.51 16.00 -27.07
C GLN A 477 16.07 15.91 -27.60
N PHE A 478 15.11 16.08 -26.69
CA PHE A 478 13.68 16.19 -27.02
C PHE A 478 13.07 17.35 -26.21
N THR A 479 11.94 17.92 -26.64
CA THR A 479 11.23 18.93 -25.84
C THR A 479 9.76 18.54 -25.69
N TYR A 480 9.41 18.09 -24.49
CA TYR A 480 8.04 17.77 -24.12
C TYR A 480 7.25 19.04 -23.81
N ARG A 481 5.96 19.04 -24.12
CA ARG A 481 4.98 20.09 -23.82
C ARG A 481 3.73 19.46 -23.22
N TRP A 482 3.57 19.58 -21.91
CA TRP A 482 2.44 19.02 -21.15
C TRP A 482 1.56 20.17 -20.63
N ARG A 483 0.23 19.95 -20.55
CA ARG A 483 -0.73 20.96 -20.11
C ARG A 483 -1.31 20.59 -18.76
N VAL A 484 -1.52 21.59 -17.91
CA VAL A 484 -2.23 21.44 -16.64
C VAL A 484 -3.71 21.77 -16.84
N LEU A 485 -4.44 20.89 -17.55
CA LEU A 485 -5.87 21.12 -17.80
C LEU A 485 -6.71 20.95 -16.52
N GLU A 486 -6.28 20.04 -15.64
CA GLU A 486 -6.95 19.77 -14.37
C GLU A 486 -5.96 19.84 -13.19
N GLY A 487 -6.27 20.67 -12.19
CA GLY A 487 -5.47 20.80 -10.97
C GLY A 487 -6.13 20.21 -9.72
N PRO A 488 -5.61 20.52 -8.52
CA PRO A 488 -6.18 20.10 -7.24
C PRO A 488 -7.65 20.52 -7.09
N SER A 489 -8.50 19.56 -6.72
CA SER A 489 -9.92 19.80 -6.44
C SER A 489 -10.12 20.75 -5.25
N PRO A 490 -11.35 21.23 -4.97
CA PRO A 490 -11.66 21.97 -3.74
C PRO A 490 -11.33 21.19 -2.45
N SER A 491 -11.42 19.85 -2.48
CA SER A 491 -11.15 18.96 -1.34
C SER A 491 -9.66 18.68 -1.11
N ASP A 492 -8.82 18.93 -2.11
CA ASP A 492 -7.38 18.72 -2.04
C ASP A 492 -6.64 19.89 -1.36
N PRO A 493 -5.37 19.71 -0.97
CA PRO A 493 -4.50 20.83 -0.64
C PRO A 493 -4.29 21.77 -1.85
N PHE A 494 -3.89 23.01 -1.58
CA PHE A 494 -3.62 24.04 -2.60
C PHE A 494 -2.61 23.61 -3.69
N CYS A 495 -1.68 22.73 -3.33
CA CYS A 495 -0.75 22.05 -4.23
C CYS A 495 -0.76 20.55 -3.94
N GLN A 496 -0.70 19.72 -4.97
CA GLN A 496 -0.49 18.27 -4.85
C GLN A 496 0.80 17.86 -5.55
N SER A 497 1.49 16.89 -4.96
CA SER A 497 2.61 16.22 -5.60
C SER A 497 2.14 15.10 -6.53
N TYR A 498 2.95 14.88 -7.56
CA TYR A 498 3.00 13.73 -8.46
C TYR A 498 4.49 13.39 -8.65
N LEU A 499 4.81 12.45 -9.53
CA LEU A 499 6.19 12.19 -9.95
C LEU A 499 6.36 12.32 -11.47
N TYR A 500 7.60 12.35 -11.91
CA TYR A 500 7.96 12.10 -13.31
C TYR A 500 9.15 11.14 -13.35
N TYR A 501 9.22 10.31 -14.38
CA TYR A 501 10.13 9.17 -14.46
C TYR A 501 10.51 8.89 -15.92
N SER A 502 11.55 8.10 -16.17
CA SER A 502 11.75 7.55 -17.51
C SER A 502 10.86 6.32 -17.66
N ALA A 503 10.17 6.23 -18.78
CA ALA A 503 9.25 5.15 -19.11
C ALA A 503 9.61 4.48 -20.46
N HIS A 504 10.88 4.56 -20.85
CA HIS A 504 11.45 3.75 -21.93
C HIS A 504 11.57 2.29 -21.48
N ASP A 505 12.14 2.07 -20.29
CA ASP A 505 11.93 0.85 -19.49
C ASP A 505 11.56 1.29 -18.06
N PRO A 506 10.26 1.45 -17.73
CA PRO A 506 9.85 2.11 -16.50
C PRO A 506 10.33 1.40 -15.24
N VAL A 507 10.62 0.10 -15.29
CA VAL A 507 11.10 -0.66 -14.14
C VAL A 507 12.63 -0.62 -14.04
N LYS A 508 13.37 -0.73 -15.15
CA LYS A 508 14.84 -0.60 -15.09
C LYS A 508 15.27 0.84 -14.86
N ASP A 509 14.59 1.82 -15.44
CA ASP A 509 15.02 3.22 -15.42
C ASP A 509 14.79 3.88 -14.05
N THR A 510 13.65 3.59 -13.41
CA THR A 510 13.34 4.05 -12.03
C THR A 510 14.33 3.47 -11.02
N ASN A 511 14.56 2.16 -11.06
CA ASN A 511 15.60 1.50 -10.27
C ASN A 511 17.01 2.00 -10.61
N SER A 512 17.27 2.42 -11.86
CA SER A 512 18.52 3.09 -12.25
C SER A 512 18.68 4.50 -11.68
N GLY A 513 17.61 5.11 -11.15
CA GLY A 513 17.60 6.42 -10.47
C GLY A 513 16.80 7.53 -11.15
N LEU A 514 16.14 7.26 -12.28
CA LEU A 514 15.45 8.29 -13.08
C LEU A 514 14.00 8.53 -12.62
N VAL A 515 13.89 9.22 -11.48
CA VAL A 515 12.62 9.72 -10.92
C VAL A 515 12.82 11.12 -10.32
N GLY A 516 11.80 11.98 -10.42
CA GLY A 516 11.77 13.31 -9.82
C GLY A 516 10.36 13.76 -9.41
N PRO A 517 10.23 14.74 -8.50
CA PRO A 517 8.95 15.23 -8.02
C PRO A 517 8.33 16.26 -8.98
N LEU A 518 7.03 16.14 -9.18
CA LEU A 518 6.18 17.11 -9.87
C LEU A 518 5.21 17.72 -8.85
N LYS A 519 4.95 19.03 -8.92
CA LYS A 519 4.02 19.74 -8.03
C LYS A 519 3.02 20.55 -8.86
N ILE A 520 1.73 20.22 -8.75
CA ILE A 520 0.64 20.91 -9.45
C ILE A 520 -0.22 21.65 -8.42
N CYS A 521 -0.39 22.95 -8.64
CA CYS A 521 -1.10 23.86 -7.75
C CYS A 521 -2.36 24.45 -8.37
N ARG A 522 -3.22 25.02 -7.52
CA ARG A 522 -4.29 25.92 -7.96
C ARG A 522 -3.70 27.22 -8.52
N LYS A 523 -4.46 27.90 -9.38
CA LYS A 523 -4.07 29.16 -10.02
C LYS A 523 -3.87 30.28 -8.97
N GLY A 524 -2.71 30.92 -8.98
CA GLY A 524 -2.28 31.97 -8.05
C GLY A 524 -1.57 31.50 -6.77
N GLU A 525 -1.31 30.19 -6.58
CA GLU A 525 -0.67 29.63 -5.38
C GLU A 525 0.87 29.59 -5.43
N LEU A 526 1.49 29.82 -6.59
CA LEU A 526 2.96 29.85 -6.77
C LEU A 526 3.50 31.28 -6.94
N ASP A 527 4.75 31.50 -6.56
CA ASP A 527 5.55 32.66 -6.95
C ASP A 527 6.23 32.48 -8.33
N GLN A 528 7.17 33.37 -8.68
CA GLN A 528 7.86 33.33 -9.98
C GLN A 528 8.92 32.22 -10.03
N GLU A 529 9.44 31.86 -8.86
CA GLU A 529 10.44 30.84 -8.61
C GLU A 529 9.85 29.42 -8.56
N GLY A 530 8.53 29.30 -8.31
CA GLY A 530 7.78 28.04 -8.25
C GLY A 530 7.60 27.48 -6.84
N LYS A 531 7.86 28.28 -5.79
CA LYS A 531 7.57 27.96 -4.40
C LYS A 531 6.10 28.28 -4.08
N GLN A 532 5.48 27.52 -3.19
CA GLN A 532 4.12 27.75 -2.73
C GLN A 532 4.02 28.98 -1.80
N ARG A 533 3.01 29.82 -2.04
CA ARG A 533 2.74 31.03 -1.27
C ARG A 533 2.35 30.74 0.19
N ALA A 534 2.86 31.59 1.07
CA ALA A 534 2.69 31.52 2.53
C ALA A 534 3.07 30.16 3.16
N VAL A 535 3.86 29.33 2.47
CA VAL A 535 4.50 28.12 2.99
C VAL A 535 5.97 28.46 3.23
N ASP A 536 6.47 28.10 4.41
CA ASP A 536 7.83 28.46 4.79
C ASP A 536 8.84 27.49 4.16
N LYS A 537 8.53 26.19 4.18
CA LYS A 537 9.36 25.12 3.59
C LYS A 537 8.50 24.03 2.94
N GLU A 538 9.01 23.48 1.86
CA GLU A 538 8.46 22.34 1.13
C GLU A 538 9.53 21.24 1.11
N PHE A 539 9.16 20.01 1.47
CA PHE A 539 10.05 18.84 1.41
C PHE A 539 9.42 17.73 0.57
N PHE A 540 10.23 17.15 -0.32
CA PHE A 540 9.85 16.00 -1.14
C PHE A 540 10.58 14.76 -0.63
N LEU A 541 9.85 13.72 -0.26
CA LEU A 541 10.38 12.46 0.28
C LEU A 541 9.83 11.28 -0.53
N LEU A 542 10.65 10.75 -1.43
CA LEU A 542 10.43 9.46 -2.05
C LEU A 542 10.85 8.35 -1.09
N PHE A 543 9.89 7.50 -0.73
CA PHE A 543 10.10 6.19 -0.14
C PHE A 543 10.06 5.15 -1.26
N GLY A 544 10.95 4.17 -1.19
CA GLY A 544 11.04 3.10 -2.18
C GLY A 544 12.32 2.29 -2.04
N ILE A 545 12.24 1.01 -2.41
CA ILE A 545 13.38 0.10 -2.51
C ILE A 545 14.00 0.30 -3.90
N PHE A 546 15.23 0.81 -3.94
CA PHE A 546 16.01 0.81 -5.19
C PHE A 546 16.68 -0.54 -5.36
N ASP A 547 16.10 -1.39 -6.21
CA ASP A 547 16.66 -2.70 -6.55
C ASP A 547 17.78 -2.54 -7.59
N GLU A 548 19.04 -2.59 -7.14
CA GLU A 548 20.19 -2.50 -8.03
C GLU A 548 20.39 -3.77 -8.90
N ASN A 549 19.66 -4.86 -8.64
CA ASN A 549 19.59 -6.02 -9.54
C ASN A 549 18.75 -5.70 -10.81
N LEU A 550 17.75 -4.82 -10.69
CA LEU A 550 16.93 -4.34 -11.81
C LEU A 550 17.49 -3.08 -12.48
N SER A 551 18.39 -2.37 -11.82
CA SER A 551 19.16 -1.25 -12.38
C SER A 551 19.86 -1.66 -13.68
N GLY A 552 19.70 -0.87 -14.75
CA GLY A 552 20.37 -1.09 -16.03
C GLY A 552 21.90 -1.13 -15.88
N TYR A 553 22.43 -0.51 -14.83
CA TYR A 553 23.85 -0.44 -14.50
C TYR A 553 24.38 -1.60 -13.65
N LEU A 554 23.59 -2.64 -13.31
CA LEU A 554 24.06 -3.80 -12.54
C LEU A 554 25.42 -4.33 -13.04
N GLN A 555 25.55 -4.55 -14.35
CA GLN A 555 26.77 -5.07 -14.96
C GLN A 555 27.95 -4.08 -14.93
N ASP A 556 27.67 -2.77 -14.92
CA ASP A 556 28.69 -1.75 -14.69
C ASP A 556 29.13 -1.70 -13.23
N ASN A 557 28.21 -1.95 -12.29
CA ASN A 557 28.45 -1.94 -10.86
C ASN A 557 29.24 -3.16 -10.39
N ILE A 558 28.93 -4.36 -10.91
CA ILE A 558 29.74 -5.58 -10.72
C ILE A 558 31.19 -5.33 -11.17
N ARG A 559 31.40 -4.74 -12.36
CA ARG A 559 32.74 -4.42 -12.89
C ARG A 559 33.52 -3.37 -12.09
N ARG A 560 32.84 -2.52 -11.31
CA ARG A 560 33.44 -1.39 -10.56
C ARG A 560 33.68 -1.70 -9.09
N TYR A 561 32.78 -2.46 -8.47
CA TYR A 561 32.70 -2.57 -7.01
C TYR A 561 32.75 -4.01 -6.49
N GLY A 562 32.53 -5.01 -7.35
CA GLY A 562 32.65 -6.43 -7.02
C GLY A 562 34.09 -6.96 -7.14
N ASP A 563 34.29 -8.19 -6.68
CA ASP A 563 35.48 -8.97 -7.00
C ASP A 563 35.30 -9.73 -8.33
N GLY A 564 36.39 -10.27 -8.87
CA GLY A 564 36.40 -10.92 -10.19
C GLY A 564 35.57 -12.22 -10.31
N ASN A 565 34.94 -12.69 -9.23
CA ASN A 565 34.07 -13.87 -9.21
C ASN A 565 32.65 -13.54 -8.69
N THR A 566 32.33 -12.26 -8.47
CA THR A 566 31.09 -11.84 -7.81
C THR A 566 29.85 -12.28 -8.59
N LYS A 567 29.11 -13.21 -7.99
CA LYS A 567 27.67 -13.37 -8.23
C LYS A 567 26.96 -12.47 -7.22
N PRO A 568 26.14 -11.49 -7.65
CA PRO A 568 25.45 -10.61 -6.72
C PRO A 568 24.54 -11.40 -5.78
N GLU A 569 24.63 -11.12 -4.48
CA GLU A 569 23.64 -11.56 -3.51
C GLU A 569 22.44 -10.60 -3.60
N ALA A 570 21.26 -11.11 -3.97
CA ALA A 570 20.13 -10.27 -4.38
C ALA A 570 19.74 -9.24 -3.30
N GLU A 571 19.66 -9.68 -2.04
CA GLU A 571 19.32 -8.85 -0.87
C GLU A 571 20.30 -7.69 -0.67
N SER A 572 21.60 -7.92 -0.86
CA SER A 572 22.65 -6.90 -0.68
C SER A 572 22.51 -5.69 -1.61
N ASN A 573 21.67 -5.79 -2.64
CA ASN A 573 21.37 -4.78 -3.64
C ASN A 573 19.99 -4.11 -3.46
N LEU A 574 19.18 -4.51 -2.47
CA LEU A 574 17.85 -3.94 -2.19
C LEU A 574 17.97 -2.70 -1.28
N MET A 575 18.12 -1.53 -1.90
CA MET A 575 18.46 -0.30 -1.18
C MET A 575 17.19 0.41 -0.67
N HIS A 576 16.77 -0.01 0.54
CA HIS A 576 15.60 0.43 1.30
C HIS A 576 15.64 1.93 1.71
N GLY A 577 15.49 2.83 0.76
CA GLY A 577 15.86 4.24 0.91
C GLY A 577 14.73 5.22 1.17
N VAL A 578 15.14 6.41 1.64
CA VAL A 578 14.36 7.65 1.48
C VAL A 578 15.22 8.64 0.71
N ASN A 579 14.74 9.11 -0.44
CA ASN A 579 15.51 9.92 -1.40
C ASN A 579 16.89 9.30 -1.76
N GLY A 580 16.96 7.96 -1.83
CA GLY A 580 18.19 7.21 -2.09
C GLY A 580 19.22 7.26 -0.95
N ARG A 581 18.81 7.54 0.29
CA ARG A 581 19.69 7.44 1.48
C ARG A 581 19.10 6.48 2.50
N LEU A 582 19.95 5.74 3.21
CA LEU A 582 19.58 4.78 4.27
C LEU A 582 20.08 5.27 5.65
N TYR A 583 19.63 4.63 6.73
CA TYR A 583 20.16 4.72 8.11
C TYR A 583 20.45 6.16 8.62
N GLY A 584 19.52 7.09 8.37
CA GLY A 584 19.65 8.47 8.85
C GLY A 584 20.68 9.34 8.12
N ASN A 585 21.11 8.96 6.92
CA ASN A 585 22.09 9.70 6.10
C ASN A 585 21.50 10.84 5.23
N LEU A 586 20.17 11.04 5.22
CA LEU A 586 19.54 12.15 4.51
C LEU A 586 19.74 13.48 5.26
N GLN A 587 20.12 14.53 4.53
CA GLN A 587 20.46 15.85 5.09
C GLN A 587 19.50 16.93 4.59
N GLY A 588 19.45 18.07 5.29
CA GLY A 588 18.69 19.26 4.86
C GLY A 588 17.23 19.33 5.34
N LEU A 589 16.77 18.37 6.15
CA LEU A 589 15.42 18.39 6.75
C LEU A 589 15.37 19.26 8.02
N GLU A 590 15.69 20.54 7.86
CA GLU A 590 15.78 21.55 8.94
C GLU A 590 14.51 22.41 9.00
N VAL A 591 13.83 22.41 10.15
CA VAL A 591 12.56 23.10 10.42
C VAL A 591 12.72 24.07 11.59
N CYS A 592 12.00 25.18 11.56
CA CYS A 592 11.89 26.12 12.67
C CYS A 592 10.52 25.96 13.37
N VAL A 593 10.47 26.12 14.69
CA VAL A 593 9.22 26.12 15.45
C VAL A 593 8.27 27.20 14.92
N GLY A 594 7.03 26.81 14.62
CA GLY A 594 6.00 27.69 14.09
C GLY A 594 5.94 27.79 12.56
N GLU A 595 6.93 27.27 11.82
CA GLU A 595 6.86 27.21 10.35
C GLU A 595 5.68 26.34 9.88
N ARG A 596 5.02 26.78 8.81
CA ARG A 596 4.10 25.97 8.01
C ARG A 596 4.90 25.21 6.96
N VAL A 597 5.14 23.93 7.24
CA VAL A 597 5.89 23.01 6.37
C VAL A 597 4.92 22.16 5.56
N VAL A 598 5.17 22.01 4.26
CA VAL A 598 4.46 21.04 3.41
C VAL A 598 5.38 19.86 3.14
N TRP A 599 4.86 18.65 3.37
CA TRP A 599 5.53 17.39 3.07
C TRP A 599 4.83 16.71 1.90
N HIS A 600 5.58 16.51 0.83
CA HIS A 600 5.20 15.77 -0.36
C HIS A 600 5.88 14.40 -0.31
N THR A 601 5.14 13.37 0.12
CA THR A 601 5.67 12.00 0.20
C THR A 601 5.26 11.21 -1.04
N LEU A 602 6.20 10.49 -1.64
CA LEU A 602 6.01 9.67 -2.85
C LEU A 602 6.34 8.21 -2.54
N GLY A 603 5.65 7.26 -3.17
CA GLY A 603 5.99 5.83 -3.18
C GLY A 603 6.36 5.35 -4.58
N LEU A 604 7.25 4.36 -4.69
CA LEU A 604 7.75 3.82 -5.97
C LEU A 604 8.34 2.43 -5.74
N GLY A 605 8.05 1.47 -6.62
CA GLY A 605 8.73 0.18 -6.61
C GLY A 605 7.83 -1.03 -6.86
N SER A 606 8.05 -2.05 -6.05
CA SER A 606 7.53 -3.41 -6.12
C SER A 606 6.27 -3.62 -5.28
N GLN A 607 5.71 -4.83 -5.31
CA GLN A 607 4.55 -5.18 -4.47
C GLN A 607 4.85 -5.11 -2.97
N VAL A 608 6.11 -5.21 -2.54
CA VAL A 608 6.49 -5.04 -1.13
C VAL A 608 6.63 -3.57 -0.70
N ASP A 609 6.66 -2.59 -1.63
CA ASP A 609 6.77 -1.14 -1.35
C ASP A 609 5.48 -0.52 -0.76
N ILE A 610 4.85 -1.23 0.18
CA ILE A 610 3.88 -0.69 1.14
C ILE A 610 4.65 0.09 2.21
N HIS A 611 4.48 1.41 2.29
CA HIS A 611 5.16 2.24 3.29
C HIS A 611 4.19 2.91 4.28
N GLY A 612 4.34 2.59 5.56
CA GLY A 612 3.77 3.36 6.67
C GLY A 612 4.69 4.51 7.10
N VAL A 613 4.65 5.65 6.44
CA VAL A 613 5.52 6.81 6.71
C VAL A 613 5.07 7.54 7.98
N TYR A 614 5.79 7.34 9.08
CA TYR A 614 5.53 7.90 10.40
C TYR A 614 6.42 9.12 10.71
N PHE A 615 5.82 10.21 11.16
CA PHE A 615 6.49 11.40 11.66
C PHE A 615 6.52 11.40 13.20
N GLN A 616 7.71 11.25 13.79
CA GLN A 616 7.84 11.16 15.25
C GLN A 616 7.49 12.49 15.93
N GLY A 617 6.62 12.42 16.94
CA GLY A 617 6.38 13.52 17.90
C GLY A 617 5.65 14.75 17.37
N ASN A 618 5.29 14.78 16.09
CA ASN A 618 4.49 15.84 15.46
C ASN A 618 3.34 15.20 14.66
N VAL A 619 2.28 15.98 14.42
CA VAL A 619 1.06 15.51 13.73
C VAL A 619 0.67 16.48 12.62
N PHE A 620 -0.04 15.98 11.62
CA PHE A 620 -0.56 16.74 10.50
C PHE A 620 -2.07 16.48 10.32
N ARG A 621 -2.73 17.28 9.47
CA ARG A 621 -4.12 17.07 9.07
C ARG A 621 -4.20 16.53 7.65
N ARG A 622 -5.01 15.48 7.45
CA ARG A 622 -5.34 14.89 6.14
C ARG A 622 -6.82 14.54 6.11
N HIS A 623 -7.55 15.04 5.11
CA HIS A 623 -8.97 14.76 4.87
C HIS A 623 -9.82 14.94 6.16
N GLY A 624 -9.75 16.12 6.78
CA GLY A 624 -10.40 16.46 8.06
C GLY A 624 -9.80 15.84 9.33
N ASN A 625 -9.02 14.76 9.21
CA ASN A 625 -8.52 13.98 10.34
C ASN A 625 -7.09 14.40 10.75
N THR A 626 -6.78 14.34 12.05
CA THR A 626 -5.39 14.43 12.55
C THR A 626 -4.73 13.05 12.49
N ARG A 627 -3.49 12.97 11.98
CA ARG A 627 -2.69 11.73 11.86
C ARG A 627 -1.20 12.03 12.06
N ASP A 628 -0.43 10.98 12.33
CA ASP A 628 1.05 10.96 12.43
C ASP A 628 1.71 10.08 11.34
N THR A 629 0.92 9.21 10.70
CA THR A 629 1.37 8.19 9.75
C THR A 629 0.62 8.31 8.42
N LEU A 630 1.33 8.17 7.30
CA LEU A 630 0.79 8.08 5.94
C LEU A 630 1.01 6.68 5.37
N SER A 631 0.05 6.21 4.57
CA SER A 631 0.23 5.03 3.71
C SER A 631 0.65 5.49 2.31
N LEU A 632 1.67 4.83 1.75
CA LEU A 632 2.12 5.00 0.37
C LEU A 632 2.36 3.63 -0.27
N PHE A 633 2.23 3.61 -1.60
CA PHE A 633 2.34 2.46 -2.49
C PHE A 633 3.02 2.91 -3.80
N PRO A 634 3.46 2.00 -4.70
CA PRO A 634 4.12 2.37 -5.94
C PRO A 634 3.36 3.40 -6.79
N HIS A 635 4.09 4.40 -7.29
CA HIS A 635 3.60 5.54 -8.06
C HIS A 635 2.55 6.44 -7.38
N THR A 636 2.23 6.22 -6.10
CA THR A 636 1.33 7.10 -5.35
C THR A 636 2.03 8.30 -4.73
N SER A 637 1.26 9.34 -4.46
CA SER A 637 1.69 10.54 -3.76
C SER A 637 0.71 10.94 -2.66
N VAL A 638 1.24 11.55 -1.59
CA VAL A 638 0.44 12.24 -0.58
C VAL A 638 1.10 13.55 -0.21
N THR A 639 0.32 14.63 -0.16
CA THR A 639 0.74 15.94 0.32
C THR A 639 0.04 16.25 1.64
N VAL A 640 0.79 16.65 2.67
CA VAL A 640 0.25 17.11 3.96
C VAL A 640 0.93 18.38 4.46
N THR A 641 0.21 19.18 5.24
CA THR A 641 0.76 20.36 5.92
C THR A 641 0.93 20.08 7.41
N MET A 642 2.11 20.44 7.94
CA MET A 642 2.49 20.27 9.34
C MET A 642 3.01 21.62 9.89
N THR A 643 2.70 21.90 11.16
CA THR A 643 3.31 22.99 11.91
C THR A 643 3.90 22.41 13.18
N THR A 644 5.17 22.69 13.46
CA THR A 644 5.90 22.11 14.58
C THR A 644 5.88 23.06 15.78
N HIS A 645 5.67 22.49 16.98
CA HIS A 645 5.52 23.27 18.22
C HIS A 645 6.54 22.91 19.30
N ARG A 646 7.43 21.95 19.03
CA ARG A 646 8.44 21.46 19.98
C ARG A 646 9.79 21.36 19.27
N THR A 647 10.82 21.96 19.84
CA THR A 647 12.21 21.78 19.38
C THR A 647 12.68 20.36 19.66
N GLY A 648 13.45 19.77 18.75
CA GLY A 648 14.02 18.44 18.92
C GLY A 648 14.47 17.82 17.61
N LEU A 649 15.26 16.76 17.72
CA LEU A 649 15.63 15.89 16.60
C LEU A 649 14.68 14.70 16.57
N PHE A 650 13.89 14.58 15.50
CA PHE A 650 12.80 13.60 15.35
C PHE A 650 13.07 12.66 14.17
N SER A 651 12.53 11.45 14.19
CA SER A 651 12.57 10.54 13.03
C SER A 651 11.40 10.76 12.08
N VAL A 652 11.65 10.65 10.78
CA VAL A 652 10.65 10.30 9.77
C VAL A 652 11.06 8.94 9.18
N SER A 653 10.20 7.94 9.28
CA SER A 653 10.58 6.55 8.96
C SER A 653 9.41 5.70 8.49
N CYS A 654 9.71 4.66 7.73
CA CYS A 654 8.75 3.59 7.46
C CYS A 654 8.36 2.85 8.76
N ARG A 655 7.18 2.21 8.75
CA ARG A 655 6.65 1.36 9.83
C ARG A 655 6.40 -0.08 9.43
N THR A 656 6.54 -0.39 8.14
CA THR A 656 6.76 -1.75 7.66
C THR A 656 8.09 -2.23 8.27
N THR A 657 8.06 -3.33 9.03
CA THR A 657 9.15 -3.72 9.94
C THR A 657 10.48 -3.87 9.21
N ASP A 658 10.45 -4.59 8.10
CA ASP A 658 11.62 -4.89 7.29
C ASP A 658 12.29 -3.63 6.75
N HIS A 659 11.54 -2.78 6.02
CA HIS A 659 12.02 -1.48 5.55
C HIS A 659 12.66 -0.63 6.66
N PHE A 660 12.09 -0.65 7.88
CA PHE A 660 12.67 0.07 9.01
C PHE A 660 14.01 -0.53 9.47
N VAL A 661 14.14 -1.85 9.50
CA VAL A 661 15.39 -2.58 9.82
C VAL A 661 16.46 -2.28 8.76
N ALA A 662 16.14 -2.53 7.48
CA ALA A 662 16.98 -2.34 6.30
C ALA A 662 17.35 -0.88 5.96
N GLY A 663 16.83 0.10 6.71
CA GLY A 663 17.39 1.46 6.74
C GLY A 663 16.49 2.58 6.25
N MET A 664 15.21 2.34 5.98
CA MET A 664 14.21 3.33 5.52
C MET A 664 13.73 4.26 6.66
N LYS A 665 14.71 4.91 7.31
CA LYS A 665 14.59 5.75 8.51
C LYS A 665 15.49 6.97 8.36
N GLN A 666 14.93 8.16 8.48
CA GLN A 666 15.61 9.45 8.37
C GLN A 666 15.28 10.37 9.53
N LYS A 667 15.97 11.50 9.64
CA LYS A 667 15.77 12.48 10.72
C LYS A 667 15.41 13.85 10.16
N TYR A 668 14.55 14.55 10.88
CA TYR A 668 14.30 15.97 10.69
C TYR A 668 14.51 16.71 12.01
N ASN A 669 15.04 17.92 11.94
CA ASN A 669 15.45 18.71 13.09
C ASN A 669 14.54 19.92 13.23
N VAL A 670 13.98 20.15 14.42
CA VAL A 670 13.14 21.32 14.73
C VAL A 670 13.89 22.22 15.70
N THR A 671 14.23 23.43 15.27
CA THR A 671 15.01 24.41 16.04
C THR A 671 14.20 25.69 16.31
N ALA A 672 14.65 26.53 17.24
CA ALA A 672 13.87 27.71 17.65
C ALA A 672 13.93 28.89 16.66
N CYS A 673 15.01 29.01 15.86
CA CYS A 673 15.22 30.06 14.84
C CYS A 673 14.93 31.53 15.26
N GLY A 674 14.95 31.84 16.56
CA GLY A 674 14.63 33.18 17.09
C GLY A 674 13.17 33.37 17.51
N ALA A 675 12.29 32.38 17.32
CA ALA A 675 10.97 32.38 17.93
C ALA A 675 11.08 32.28 19.46
N SER A 676 10.33 33.11 20.18
CA SER A 676 10.18 32.96 21.64
C SER A 676 9.44 31.66 21.92
N THR A 677 10.04 30.76 22.72
CA THR A 677 9.42 29.51 23.13
C THR A 677 8.30 29.78 24.13
N HIS A 678 7.14 30.18 23.62
CA HIS A 678 5.90 30.22 24.38
C HIS A 678 5.49 28.79 24.75
N THR A 679 6.06 28.27 25.84
CA THR A 679 5.51 27.14 26.58
C THR A 679 4.06 27.49 26.91
N PRO A 680 3.06 26.72 26.44
CA PRO A 680 1.67 27.00 26.78
C PRO A 680 1.51 27.00 28.30
N SER A 681 0.79 27.99 28.83
CA SER A 681 0.45 28.01 30.25
C SER A 681 -0.54 26.86 30.50
N HIS A 682 -0.03 25.73 30.96
CA HIS A 682 -0.84 24.59 31.35
C HIS A 682 -1.64 24.95 32.61
N THR A 683 -2.88 25.41 32.39
CA THR A 683 -3.94 25.34 33.39
C THR A 683 -3.97 23.91 33.96
N HIS A 684 -4.10 23.76 35.27
CA HIS A 684 -4.23 22.45 35.91
C HIS A 684 -5.60 21.82 35.60
N THR A 685 -5.72 21.26 34.40
CA THR A 685 -6.69 20.21 34.07
C THR A 685 -6.38 18.98 34.95
N PRO A 686 -7.39 18.20 35.40
CA PRO A 686 -7.13 16.95 36.11
C PRO A 686 -6.23 16.00 35.32
N SER A 687 -5.22 15.43 35.97
CA SER A 687 -4.31 14.46 35.38
C SER A 687 -4.95 13.08 35.29
N ALA A 688 -4.95 12.50 34.09
CA ALA A 688 -5.37 11.12 33.88
C ALA A 688 -4.19 10.18 34.16
N HIS A 689 -4.25 9.46 35.28
CA HIS A 689 -3.20 8.52 35.70
C HIS A 689 -3.50 7.10 35.21
N TYR A 690 -2.52 6.47 34.56
CA TYR A 690 -2.59 5.08 34.12
C TYR A 690 -1.38 4.31 34.63
N PHE A 691 -1.62 3.19 35.32
CA PHE A 691 -0.57 2.31 35.87
C PHE A 691 -0.47 1.05 35.00
N LEU A 692 0.58 0.95 34.20
CA LEU A 692 0.82 -0.17 33.27
C LEU A 692 2.02 -1.03 33.69
N SER A 693 1.89 -2.33 33.53
CA SER A 693 3.00 -3.27 33.58
C SER A 693 3.23 -3.90 32.20
N ALA A 694 4.49 -4.03 31.79
CA ALA A 694 4.89 -4.97 30.75
C ALA A 694 5.17 -6.35 31.40
N GLU A 695 4.40 -7.36 31.01
CA GLU A 695 4.36 -8.67 31.67
C GLU A 695 4.68 -9.82 30.72
N GLU A 696 5.50 -10.76 31.17
CA GLU A 696 5.69 -12.07 30.51
C GLU A 696 4.44 -12.95 30.69
N VAL A 697 3.83 -13.37 29.59
CA VAL A 697 2.69 -14.32 29.57
C VAL A 697 2.93 -15.47 28.60
N ASP A 698 2.33 -16.62 28.89
CA ASP A 698 2.29 -17.74 27.95
C ASP A 698 0.99 -17.60 27.14
N TRP A 699 1.12 -17.15 25.89
CA TRP A 699 0.00 -16.81 25.02
C TRP A 699 -0.38 -18.01 24.15
N ASP A 700 -1.68 -18.30 24.04
CA ASP A 700 -2.22 -19.34 23.16
C ASP A 700 -3.04 -18.65 22.04
N TYR A 701 -2.62 -18.82 20.79
CA TYR A 701 -3.32 -18.23 19.64
C TYR A 701 -4.55 -19.04 19.19
N ALA A 702 -4.63 -20.32 19.57
CA ALA A 702 -5.73 -21.21 19.21
C ALA A 702 -6.09 -22.12 20.40
N PRO A 703 -6.59 -21.54 21.51
CA PRO A 703 -6.92 -22.27 22.74
C PRO A 703 -8.12 -23.23 22.56
N ASP A 704 -8.95 -22.97 21.56
CA ASP A 704 -9.98 -23.87 21.03
C ASP A 704 -9.84 -23.90 19.50
N ARG A 705 -10.09 -25.07 18.90
CA ARG A 705 -10.07 -25.33 17.45
C ARG A 705 -11.42 -25.83 16.93
N ALA A 706 -12.46 -25.91 17.75
CA ALA A 706 -13.78 -26.41 17.34
C ALA A 706 -14.32 -25.67 16.11
N TRP A 707 -14.24 -24.33 16.09
CA TRP A 707 -14.66 -23.50 14.95
C TRP A 707 -13.84 -23.77 13.68
N GLU A 708 -12.51 -23.91 13.81
CA GLU A 708 -11.62 -24.20 12.69
C GLU A 708 -11.95 -25.56 12.05
N LEU A 709 -12.15 -26.58 12.88
CA LEU A 709 -12.42 -27.96 12.46
C LEU A 709 -13.87 -28.16 12.01
N GLU A 710 -14.82 -27.38 12.48
CA GLU A 710 -16.19 -27.35 11.92
C GLU A 710 -16.19 -26.78 10.50
N LYS A 711 -15.43 -25.70 10.26
CA LYS A 711 -15.32 -25.09 8.92
C LYS A 711 -14.53 -25.97 7.95
N HIS A 712 -13.31 -26.38 8.31
CA HIS A 712 -12.35 -26.98 7.38
C HIS A 712 -12.23 -28.52 7.51
N LYS A 713 -12.89 -29.14 8.50
CA LYS A 713 -12.81 -30.58 8.79
C LYS A 713 -11.35 -31.01 9.02
N GLU A 714 -10.92 -32.14 8.47
CA GLU A 714 -9.58 -32.70 8.71
C GLU A 714 -8.47 -31.97 7.91
N ASP A 715 -8.82 -31.24 6.85
CA ASP A 715 -7.89 -30.63 5.88
C ASP A 715 -7.66 -29.12 6.13
N SER A 716 -7.65 -28.71 7.41
CA SER A 716 -7.41 -27.30 7.76
C SER A 716 -5.94 -26.91 7.58
N TYR A 717 -5.67 -26.00 6.62
CA TYR A 717 -4.38 -25.33 6.45
C TYR A 717 -3.88 -24.63 7.73
N GLY A 718 -4.79 -24.15 8.59
CA GLY A 718 -4.45 -23.58 9.90
C GLY A 718 -3.59 -24.52 10.78
N SER A 719 -3.70 -25.84 10.53
CA SER A 719 -2.89 -26.88 11.16
C SER A 719 -1.38 -26.73 10.94
N VAL A 720 -0.92 -26.06 9.88
CA VAL A 720 0.51 -25.79 9.64
C VAL A 720 1.09 -25.00 10.81
N PHE A 721 0.36 -23.97 11.28
CA PHE A 721 0.79 -23.03 12.31
C PHE A 721 0.47 -23.50 13.74
N VAL A 722 -0.72 -24.06 13.97
CA VAL A 722 -1.22 -24.30 15.33
C VAL A 722 -0.93 -25.70 15.88
N GLN A 723 -0.71 -26.71 15.01
CA GLN A 723 -0.37 -28.05 15.48
C GLN A 723 1.10 -28.14 15.92
N ARG A 724 1.35 -28.99 16.92
CA ARG A 724 2.70 -29.41 17.32
C ARG A 724 3.19 -30.55 16.45
N GLY A 725 4.49 -30.58 16.21
CA GLY A 725 5.18 -31.66 15.51
C GLY A 725 6.68 -31.41 15.49
N ASP A 726 7.42 -32.25 14.78
CA ASP A 726 8.85 -32.03 14.62
C ASP A 726 9.13 -30.67 13.97
N GLY A 727 10.00 -29.87 14.59
CA GLY A 727 10.27 -28.48 14.21
C GLY A 727 9.17 -27.46 14.52
N ARG A 728 7.98 -27.85 15.01
CA ARG A 728 6.81 -26.95 15.16
C ARG A 728 6.32 -26.81 16.61
N ILE A 729 6.36 -25.56 17.09
CA ILE A 729 5.99 -25.14 18.47
C ILE A 729 4.49 -25.31 18.76
N GLY A 730 3.65 -25.20 17.73
CA GLY A 730 2.19 -25.11 17.82
C GLY A 730 1.71 -23.78 18.43
N SER A 731 0.43 -23.71 18.79
CA SER A 731 -0.27 -22.45 19.14
C SER A 731 0.27 -21.62 20.32
N ARG A 732 1.19 -22.14 21.15
CA ARG A 732 1.59 -21.54 22.44
C ARG A 732 2.98 -20.92 22.44
N TYR A 733 3.07 -19.63 22.71
CA TYR A 733 4.30 -18.85 22.69
C TYR A 733 4.47 -17.96 23.93
N LYS A 734 5.71 -17.86 24.44
CA LYS A 734 6.08 -16.83 25.42
C LYS A 734 5.96 -15.45 24.76
N LYS A 735 5.22 -14.52 25.35
CA LYS A 735 5.00 -13.15 24.84
C LYS A 735 5.13 -12.14 25.99
N VAL A 736 5.29 -10.87 25.65
CA VAL A 736 5.24 -9.75 26.59
C VAL A 736 4.07 -8.85 26.21
N VAL A 737 3.20 -8.53 27.17
CA VAL A 737 1.95 -7.78 26.95
C VAL A 737 1.79 -6.66 27.98
N PHE A 738 1.05 -5.60 27.63
CA PHE A 738 0.69 -4.55 28.57
C PHE A 738 -0.57 -4.92 29.36
N ARG A 739 -0.53 -4.76 30.69
CA ARG A 739 -1.68 -4.95 31.59
C ARG A 739 -1.83 -3.78 32.55
N GLN A 740 -3.08 -3.41 32.86
CA GLN A 740 -3.39 -2.30 33.75
C GLN A 740 -3.44 -2.74 35.22
N TYR A 741 -3.01 -1.84 36.08
CA TYR A 741 -3.07 -1.93 37.53
C TYR A 741 -3.92 -0.79 38.10
N THR A 742 -4.44 -1.01 39.30
CA THR A 742 -5.31 -0.06 40.01
C THR A 742 -4.56 1.19 40.51
N ASP A 743 -3.29 1.03 40.86
CA ASP A 743 -2.46 2.07 41.50
C ASP A 743 -0.95 1.79 41.33
N ALA A 744 -0.12 2.73 41.80
CA ALA A 744 1.33 2.71 41.69
C ALA A 744 2.05 1.59 42.48
N SER A 745 1.35 0.78 43.28
CA SER A 745 1.94 -0.39 43.94
C SER A 745 2.19 -1.55 42.98
N TYR A 746 1.47 -1.59 41.85
CA TYR A 746 1.45 -2.71 40.90
C TYR A 746 1.17 -4.08 41.57
N THR A 747 0.36 -4.08 42.64
CA THR A 747 -0.07 -5.32 43.33
C THR A 747 -1.36 -5.88 42.75
N THR A 748 -2.36 -5.02 42.54
CA THR A 748 -3.70 -5.42 42.09
C THR A 748 -3.94 -5.01 40.64
N ARG A 749 -3.97 -6.02 39.75
CA ARG A 749 -4.38 -5.84 38.35
C ARG A 749 -5.81 -5.33 38.27
N GLN A 750 -6.07 -4.43 37.32
CA GLN A 750 -7.43 -4.04 37.00
C GLN A 750 -8.17 -5.22 36.33
N PRO A 751 -9.37 -5.59 36.80
CA PRO A 751 -10.14 -6.67 36.17
C PRO A 751 -10.50 -6.34 34.71
N ILE A 752 -10.35 -7.32 33.82
CA ILE A 752 -10.86 -7.24 32.45
C ILE A 752 -12.39 -7.39 32.53
N THR A 753 -13.13 -6.41 31.99
CA THR A 753 -14.60 -6.48 31.95
C THR A 753 -15.07 -7.42 30.85
N ALA A 754 -16.33 -7.87 30.91
CA ALA A 754 -16.93 -8.65 29.82
C ALA A 754 -16.84 -7.93 28.45
N GLN A 755 -16.94 -6.59 28.45
CA GLN A 755 -16.82 -5.76 27.25
C GLN A 755 -15.37 -5.70 26.73
N ASP A 756 -14.37 -5.69 27.60
CA ASP A 756 -12.94 -5.61 27.24
C ASP A 756 -12.32 -6.98 26.86
N THR A 757 -13.06 -8.09 26.96
CA THR A 757 -12.56 -9.44 26.61
C THR A 757 -12.00 -9.53 25.17
N HIS A 758 -12.57 -8.78 24.23
CA HIS A 758 -12.16 -8.75 22.83
C HIS A 758 -10.74 -8.20 22.60
N LEU A 759 -10.12 -7.52 23.59
CA LEU A 759 -8.79 -6.93 23.43
C LEU A 759 -7.67 -7.97 23.29
N GLY A 760 -7.84 -9.15 23.90
CA GLY A 760 -6.88 -10.26 23.80
C GLY A 760 -5.43 -9.88 24.14
N ILE A 761 -4.57 -9.84 23.12
CA ILE A 761 -3.14 -9.54 23.25
C ILE A 761 -2.85 -8.04 23.41
N LEU A 762 -3.81 -7.17 23.04
CA LEU A 762 -3.67 -5.72 23.12
C LEU A 762 -3.48 -5.23 24.57
N GLY A 763 -2.95 -4.01 24.68
CA GLY A 763 -2.96 -3.26 25.93
C GLY A 763 -4.35 -2.74 26.31
N PRO A 764 -4.50 -2.21 27.53
CA PRO A 764 -5.75 -1.58 27.99
C PRO A 764 -6.07 -0.30 27.18
N ILE A 765 -7.36 -0.01 27.02
CA ILE A 765 -7.83 1.19 26.31
C ILE A 765 -7.58 2.45 27.16
N LEU A 766 -6.51 3.17 26.85
CA LEU A 766 -6.23 4.50 27.41
C LEU A 766 -7.20 5.52 26.81
N ARG A 767 -7.82 6.36 27.65
CA ARG A 767 -8.84 7.35 27.26
C ARG A 767 -8.45 8.71 27.86
N LEU A 768 -8.33 9.73 27.01
CA LEU A 768 -7.83 11.06 27.36
C LEU A 768 -8.67 12.12 26.63
N GLN A 769 -8.92 13.27 27.26
CA GLN A 769 -9.56 14.43 26.63
C GLN A 769 -8.53 15.46 26.15
N VAL A 770 -8.94 16.32 25.22
CA VAL A 770 -8.07 17.35 24.66
C VAL A 770 -7.85 18.46 25.71
N GLY A 771 -6.68 18.46 26.33
CA GLY A 771 -6.31 19.38 27.41
C GLY A 771 -5.87 18.68 28.69
N ASP A 772 -6.11 17.37 28.82
CA ASP A 772 -5.59 16.55 29.91
C ASP A 772 -4.07 16.39 29.78
N PRO A 773 -3.27 16.59 30.85
CA PRO A 773 -1.90 16.12 30.90
C PRO A 773 -1.91 14.60 31.20
N PRO A 774 -1.46 13.73 30.28
CA PRO A 774 -1.44 12.29 30.51
C PRO A 774 -0.24 11.91 31.41
N GLU A 775 -0.52 11.33 32.57
CA GLU A 775 0.51 10.75 33.42
C GLU A 775 0.50 9.22 33.30
N LEU A 776 1.35 8.72 32.39
CA LEU A 776 1.56 7.30 32.19
C LEU A 776 2.66 6.79 33.14
N HIS A 777 2.25 6.05 34.16
CA HIS A 777 3.13 5.35 35.09
C HIS A 777 3.33 3.92 34.59
N ALA A 778 4.56 3.54 34.27
CA ALA A 778 4.87 2.24 33.66
C ALA A 778 6.00 1.51 34.39
N ILE A 779 5.84 0.20 34.59
CA ILE A 779 6.84 -0.70 35.18
C ILE A 779 7.10 -1.93 34.28
N CYS A 780 8.24 -2.57 34.46
CA CYS A 780 8.66 -3.75 33.69
C CYS A 780 8.90 -4.94 34.65
N LEU A 781 7.98 -5.89 34.68
CA LEU A 781 7.96 -7.01 35.65
C LEU A 781 8.53 -8.31 35.05
N LEU A 782 9.72 -8.21 34.46
CA LEU A 782 10.46 -9.36 33.92
C LEU A 782 11.12 -10.22 35.01
N SER A 783 11.30 -11.50 34.71
CA SER A 783 11.84 -12.53 35.62
C SER A 783 13.30 -12.28 36.07
N GLN A 784 13.65 -12.75 37.27
CA GLN A 784 15.00 -12.60 37.86
C GLN A 784 16.11 -13.18 36.96
N VAL A 785 15.86 -14.34 36.34
CA VAL A 785 16.84 -15.00 35.46
C VAL A 785 17.12 -14.16 34.21
N GLN A 786 16.08 -13.56 33.62
CA GLN A 786 16.27 -12.70 32.43
C GLN A 786 16.76 -11.29 32.75
N LYS A 787 16.67 -10.82 34.01
CA LYS A 787 17.35 -9.58 34.45
C LYS A 787 18.88 -9.66 34.32
N GLN A 788 19.49 -10.84 34.23
CA GLN A 788 20.90 -11.00 33.84
C GLN A 788 21.12 -10.91 32.32
N GLN A 789 20.27 -11.53 31.50
CA GLN A 789 20.38 -11.42 30.03
C GLN A 789 20.10 -9.99 29.55
N LEU A 790 19.07 -9.32 30.10
CA LEU A 790 18.76 -7.92 29.78
C LEU A 790 19.87 -6.96 30.22
N ARG A 791 20.69 -7.30 31.22
CA ARG A 791 21.90 -6.53 31.59
C ARG A 791 23.00 -6.60 30.54
N VAL A 792 23.09 -7.66 29.75
CA VAL A 792 24.03 -7.73 28.62
C VAL A 792 23.58 -6.75 27.52
N VAL A 793 22.29 -6.70 27.22
CA VAL A 793 21.71 -5.82 26.19
C VAL A 793 21.70 -4.35 26.62
N LEU A 794 21.23 -4.02 27.83
CA LEU A 794 21.14 -2.62 28.28
C LEU A 794 22.50 -1.98 28.58
N HIS A 795 23.55 -2.73 28.93
CA HIS A 795 24.88 -2.13 29.11
C HIS A 795 25.42 -1.50 27.82
N ALA A 796 25.07 -2.02 26.65
CA ALA A 796 25.47 -1.43 25.37
C ALA A 796 24.84 -0.04 25.13
N VAL A 797 23.60 0.19 25.60
CA VAL A 797 22.81 1.39 25.29
C VAL A 797 22.87 2.45 26.41
N VAL A 798 22.90 2.04 27.67
CA VAL A 798 22.76 2.95 28.82
C VAL A 798 24.10 3.54 29.27
N VAL A 799 25.20 2.77 29.17
CA VAL A 799 26.52 3.17 29.69
C VAL A 799 27.10 4.37 28.93
N VAL A 800 26.88 4.45 27.61
CA VAL A 800 27.37 5.55 26.77
C VAL A 800 26.77 6.90 27.18
N ARG A 801 25.46 6.96 27.48
CA ARG A 801 24.82 8.22 27.89
C ARG A 801 25.21 8.68 29.30
N LEU A 802 25.38 7.74 30.24
CA LEU A 802 25.76 8.07 31.61
C LEU A 802 27.21 8.54 31.74
N LEU A 803 28.16 7.94 31.01
CA LEU A 803 29.56 8.39 31.04
C LEU A 803 29.74 9.81 30.51
N CYS A 804 29.03 10.19 29.43
CA CYS A 804 29.07 11.55 28.90
C CYS A 804 28.53 12.60 29.89
N MET A 805 27.46 12.29 30.65
CA MET A 805 26.95 13.22 31.67
C MET A 805 27.90 13.37 32.86
N VAL A 806 28.52 12.28 33.34
CA VAL A 806 29.44 12.33 34.50
C VAL A 806 30.72 13.11 34.17
N LEU A 807 31.28 12.95 32.96
CA LEU A 807 32.49 13.67 32.55
C LEU A 807 32.30 15.20 32.48
N VAL A 808 31.14 15.69 32.03
CA VAL A 808 30.83 17.13 31.98
C VAL A 808 30.69 17.73 33.40
N VAL A 809 30.13 16.97 34.35
CA VAL A 809 29.97 17.44 35.74
C VAL A 809 31.31 17.44 36.50
N CYS A 810 32.15 16.42 36.30
CA CYS A 810 33.44 16.29 37.01
C CYS A 810 34.47 17.35 36.57
N LEU A 811 34.47 17.77 35.31
CA LEU A 811 35.39 18.82 34.82
C LEU A 811 35.10 20.21 35.39
N ALA A 812 33.88 20.47 35.88
CA ALA A 812 33.50 21.75 36.46
C ALA A 812 34.02 22.01 37.89
N HIS A 813 34.52 20.99 38.60
CA HIS A 813 34.84 21.07 40.04
C HIS A 813 36.34 21.07 40.40
N VAL A 814 37.25 20.96 39.43
CA VAL A 814 38.70 20.78 39.69
C VAL A 814 39.48 22.11 39.80
N VAL A 815 38.81 23.27 39.81
CA VAL A 815 39.44 24.60 39.90
C VAL A 815 39.11 25.32 41.23
N ARG A 816 39.53 24.74 42.37
CA ARG A 816 39.78 25.47 43.66
C ARG A 816 40.47 24.63 44.76
N GLY A 817 41.80 24.54 44.66
CA GLY A 817 42.75 24.76 45.77
C GLY A 817 42.73 23.97 47.10
N ARG A 818 43.67 23.02 47.19
CA ARG A 818 44.66 22.83 48.30
C ARG A 818 44.23 22.13 49.63
N PRO A 819 45.18 21.60 50.43
CA PRO A 819 45.01 20.26 51.05
C PRO A 819 45.29 20.14 52.57
N ALA A 820 45.13 18.93 53.13
CA ALA A 820 45.66 18.49 54.42
C ALA A 820 46.09 17.00 54.43
N SER A 821 46.85 16.59 55.45
CA SER A 821 47.70 15.38 55.55
C SER A 821 47.06 14.16 56.30
N PRO A 822 47.72 12.97 56.38
CA PRO A 822 47.06 11.67 56.67
C PRO A 822 47.40 11.01 58.02
N ASN A 823 46.74 9.88 58.37
CA ASN A 823 47.38 8.74 59.08
C ASN A 823 46.55 7.43 59.22
N ARG A 824 47.28 6.30 59.43
CA ARG A 824 46.95 4.99 60.07
C ARG A 824 45.93 3.99 59.46
N THR A 825 46.49 3.07 58.67
CA THR A 825 46.55 1.58 58.87
C THR A 825 45.60 0.85 59.84
N GLU A 826 44.92 -0.19 59.33
CA GLU A 826 44.98 -1.64 59.72
C GLU A 826 44.05 -2.43 58.74
N LEU A 827 44.22 -3.69 58.28
CA LEU A 827 44.71 -5.01 58.78
C LEU A 827 43.64 -5.73 59.65
N TRP A 828 43.16 -6.97 59.40
CA TRP A 828 43.37 -8.05 58.39
C TRP A 828 42.04 -8.86 58.24
N GLY A 829 41.82 -9.89 57.41
CA GLY A 829 42.61 -10.65 56.40
C GLY A 829 41.85 -11.93 55.92
N ALA A 830 42.44 -12.73 55.01
CA ALA A 830 42.00 -14.07 54.50
C ALA A 830 40.66 -14.14 53.69
N ASP A 831 40.50 -14.97 52.64
CA ASP A 831 41.45 -15.87 51.96
C ASP A 831 41.15 -16.05 50.45
N GLN A 832 42.11 -16.60 49.69
CA GLN A 832 41.97 -16.94 48.26
C GLN A 832 41.96 -18.45 48.02
N LEU A 833 41.13 -18.96 47.09
CA LEU A 833 41.50 -19.97 46.08
C LEU A 833 40.31 -20.39 45.18
N GLU A 834 40.50 -20.28 43.86
CA GLU A 834 40.25 -21.28 42.80
C GLU A 834 39.97 -20.60 41.45
N ALA A 835 40.91 -20.72 40.51
CA ALA A 835 40.82 -20.15 39.16
C ALA A 835 41.67 -20.95 38.16
N LEU A 836 41.31 -22.21 37.91
CA LEU A 836 41.96 -23.11 36.95
C LEU A 836 40.96 -24.20 36.49
N GLN A 837 41.29 -24.89 35.39
CA GLN A 837 40.54 -26.03 34.81
C GLN A 837 39.15 -25.73 34.19
N LEU A 838 39.10 -25.02 33.06
CA LEU A 838 38.22 -25.42 31.93
C LEU A 838 38.65 -24.84 30.56
N LYS A 839 39.95 -24.96 30.23
CA LYS A 839 40.53 -24.51 28.95
C LYS A 839 40.94 -25.72 28.08
N LYS A 840 39.98 -26.60 27.75
CA LYS A 840 40.27 -27.83 26.98
C LYS A 840 39.12 -28.36 26.10
N ALA A 841 38.45 -27.47 25.36
CA ALA A 841 37.63 -27.84 24.20
C ALA A 841 37.70 -26.73 23.13
N MET A 842 37.50 -27.13 21.86
CA MET A 842 37.36 -26.27 20.67
C MET A 842 38.56 -25.39 20.29
N GLY A 843 39.47 -26.02 19.53
CA GLY A 843 40.53 -25.37 18.74
C GLY A 843 41.67 -26.35 18.46
N GLY A 844 41.94 -26.80 17.22
CA GLY A 844 41.24 -26.61 15.95
C GLY A 844 42.19 -26.90 14.77
N THR A 845 41.74 -27.60 13.72
CA THR A 845 42.59 -27.92 12.55
C THR A 845 41.82 -27.88 11.23
N GLN A 846 42.47 -27.31 10.21
CA GLN A 846 41.91 -27.00 8.89
C GLN A 846 41.70 -28.24 7.99
N GLY A 847 40.53 -28.33 7.37
CA GLY A 847 40.37 -28.17 5.91
C GLY A 847 40.73 -29.31 4.95
N ARG A 848 39.75 -29.67 4.08
CA ARG A 848 39.90 -29.72 2.61
C ARG A 848 38.57 -30.04 1.91
N LYS A 849 38.41 -29.48 0.70
CA LYS A 849 37.56 -29.89 -0.44
C LYS A 849 36.11 -30.35 -0.16
N GLY A 850 35.15 -29.61 -0.71
CA GLY A 850 33.89 -30.16 -1.20
C GLY A 850 33.85 -30.07 -2.72
N GLU A 851 33.66 -31.20 -3.41
CA GLU A 851 33.42 -31.28 -4.86
C GLU A 851 32.23 -32.23 -5.12
N LEU A 852 31.16 -31.67 -5.68
CA LEU A 852 30.27 -32.27 -6.68
C LEU A 852 29.33 -33.48 -6.36
N TYR A 853 28.09 -33.31 -6.85
CA TYR A 853 27.18 -34.29 -7.47
C TYR A 853 26.40 -35.37 -6.65
N THR A 854 25.09 -35.07 -6.49
CA THR A 854 23.87 -35.86 -6.86
C THR A 854 23.52 -37.25 -6.32
N GLU A 855 22.19 -37.45 -6.29
CA GLU A 855 21.40 -38.69 -6.45
C GLU A 855 21.27 -39.73 -5.31
N GLY A 856 20.05 -40.28 -5.21
CA GLY A 856 19.82 -41.70 -4.90
C GLY A 856 19.12 -42.01 -3.56
N PRO A 857 17.84 -42.44 -3.56
CA PRO A 857 17.16 -42.91 -2.36
C PRO A 857 17.37 -44.43 -2.13
N LEU A 858 17.39 -44.86 -0.87
CA LEU A 858 17.21 -46.27 -0.48
C LEU A 858 16.57 -46.39 0.92
N GLN A 859 15.35 -46.93 0.98
CA GLN A 859 14.87 -47.63 2.18
C GLN A 859 15.58 -49.00 2.27
N PRO A 860 15.61 -49.66 3.45
CA PRO A 860 14.57 -50.69 3.65
C PRO A 860 14.14 -50.93 5.10
N ARG A 861 12.82 -50.96 5.33
CA ARG A 861 12.12 -52.14 5.90
C ARG A 861 10.60 -52.03 5.80
#